data_AF-A0A7X6XM56-F1
#
_entry.id   AF-A0A7X6XM56-F1
#
_cell.length_a   1.000
_cell.length_b   1.000
_cell.length_c   1.000
_cell.angle_alpha   90.00
_cell.angle_beta   90.00
_cell.angle_gamma   90.00
#
_symmetry.space_group_name_H-M   'P 1'
#
loop_
_entity.id
_entity.type
_entity.pdbx_description
1 polymer ?
#
loop_
_entity_poly.entity_id
_entity_poly.type
_entity_poly.pdbx_seq_one_letter_code
_entity_poly.pdbx_strand_id
1 'polypeptide(L)'
;MLLLPLLLLAAAPAGAFTPVDLTPATNVPHTRAFAAGIGFQTWFGGPQVTLRGIPFLLATGENTLIRLESGQQAELALPQQPTAALQFLVTGGYLPAPGTLTVEITYTNGFREEHALEVADWNYGERYPELLGRNLEPQAFGGQGKSFYVQRLRLRRTRLTPASLRLTAGDRGTFLIAGVTLEGFRTQAEQLAPLPPGDVAILTAEDADPILRFAAEQLQLYLSRMEGKRPSINEPGSRRIYLGQVPADLAAGPRATLAAVQQRLRPDGFALRSVGDSLVILGGGSRGVLYGAYAFLEARGVRFVAPGEEGEVVPKGTVSLAGLRATEQPDWARRGFTYWPYEFDEPADWVDLAAKLRLNTILFHAPTPDWWERERAVLLPELRRRGIHPEFGGHFLPGMLPRALFAEHPDWFRMHEGKRVPDWNFCPSQPEAVALVAQGAAELVRRNPEPEVFSIWPDDLVGGGWCDCPRCQGMTPSDQSLFVMNALACSIRQVRANAKVVFLSYQDTELPPTRVRPEPGVTLLWAPRERCYVHSLDDDRCPRNREYRRRLEGQLQLFDPAEAEAFEYYLDQILYQDLVPTLPRTIAGDLRYYRRLGMKVIEPLMVSLVPYRSLLANMYLNARLQWNENADTDALLRDLCAHYFGDAAVAEYYQHREAALEPVLARCYEGTTMPPREAARLARRLEESFTREFPAALGVLMRARMKAADPAHRRRLEQERAGLLQTMARAEALATARLPAPTHRPN
;
A
#
# COMPACT_ATOMS: atom_id res chain seq x y z
N MET A 1 -57.03 -28.19 -1.28
CA MET A 1 -57.77 -28.35 -0.02
C MET A 1 -57.12 -29.46 0.79
N LEU A 2 -57.00 -29.23 2.10
CA LEU A 2 -56.80 -30.18 3.21
C LEU A 2 -55.36 -30.58 3.63
N LEU A 3 -54.97 -29.98 4.77
CA LEU A 3 -54.53 -30.56 6.06
C LEU A 3 -53.14 -31.22 6.27
N LEU A 4 -52.43 -30.61 7.25
CA LEU A 4 -51.44 -31.09 8.27
C LEU A 4 -51.83 -32.44 8.98
N PRO A 5 -51.06 -33.07 9.95
CA PRO A 5 -49.87 -32.61 10.74
C PRO A 5 -48.80 -33.70 11.17
N LEU A 6 -47.87 -33.29 12.07
CA LEU A 6 -47.11 -34.00 13.18
C LEU A 6 -45.58 -34.14 12.95
N LEU A 7 -44.63 -33.97 13.90
CA LEU A 7 -44.58 -33.57 15.33
C LEU A 7 -43.09 -33.38 15.78
N LEU A 8 -42.92 -32.60 16.86
CA LEU A 8 -41.93 -32.68 17.97
C LEU A 8 -40.44 -32.34 17.78
N LEU A 9 -39.97 -31.36 18.57
CA LEU A 9 -38.71 -31.45 19.34
C LEU A 9 -38.69 -30.52 20.56
N ALA A 10 -38.06 -31.03 21.61
CA ALA A 10 -38.08 -30.62 23.01
C ALA A 10 -37.07 -29.51 23.36
N ALA A 11 -37.29 -28.90 24.54
CA ALA A 11 -36.50 -27.80 25.12
C ALA A 11 -35.33 -28.26 26.01
N ALA A 12 -34.36 -27.35 26.23
CA ALA A 12 -33.34 -27.39 27.30
C ALA A 12 -33.00 -25.93 27.75
N PRO A 13 -32.44 -25.70 28.97
CA PRO A 13 -32.90 -24.63 29.88
C PRO A 13 -32.01 -23.38 29.98
N ALA A 14 -32.60 -22.31 30.54
CA ALA A 14 -32.00 -21.01 30.83
C ALA A 14 -31.11 -21.00 32.08
N GLY A 15 -29.95 -20.34 32.00
CA GLY A 15 -29.06 -20.01 33.13
C GLY A 15 -29.20 -18.55 33.55
N ALA A 16 -29.12 -18.31 34.86
CA ALA A 16 -29.50 -17.10 35.58
C ALA A 16 -28.54 -15.90 35.39
N PHE A 17 -29.10 -14.69 35.34
CA PHE A 17 -28.40 -13.41 35.50
C PHE A 17 -28.68 -12.82 36.89
N THR A 18 -27.63 -12.35 37.57
CA THR A 18 -27.70 -11.50 38.77
C THR A 18 -27.89 -10.02 38.36
N PRO A 19 -28.83 -9.26 38.97
CA PRO A 19 -28.95 -7.82 38.72
C PRO A 19 -27.96 -7.01 39.55
N VAL A 20 -27.40 -5.97 38.94
CA VAL A 20 -26.63 -4.90 39.60
C VAL A 20 -27.59 -3.77 39.94
N ASP A 21 -27.61 -3.34 41.20
CA ASP A 21 -28.46 -2.26 41.72
C ASP A 21 -28.05 -0.88 41.16
N LEU A 22 -29.05 -0.10 40.74
CA LEU A 22 -28.90 1.34 40.44
C LEU A 22 -30.03 2.13 41.12
N THR A 23 -29.66 3.05 42.00
CA THR A 23 -30.53 4.00 42.71
C THR A 23 -31.10 5.09 41.79
N PRO A 24 -32.38 5.47 41.89
CA PRO A 24 -32.98 6.49 41.02
C PRO A 24 -33.09 7.88 41.69
N ALA A 25 -32.98 8.95 40.88
CA ALA A 25 -33.41 10.29 41.26
C ALA A 25 -34.19 11.01 40.12
N THR A 26 -35.51 11.12 40.35
CA THR A 26 -36.45 12.25 40.09
C THR A 26 -36.73 12.81 38.68
N ASN A 27 -37.95 12.49 38.21
CA ASN A 27 -39.03 13.28 37.55
C ASN A 27 -38.80 14.65 36.86
N VAL A 28 -39.20 14.73 35.57
CA VAL A 28 -39.94 15.87 34.94
C VAL A 28 -40.94 15.32 33.88
N PRO A 29 -42.18 15.87 33.74
CA PRO A 29 -43.24 15.32 32.87
C PRO A 29 -43.35 16.01 31.49
N HIS A 30 -44.10 15.35 30.60
CA HIS A 30 -44.61 15.79 29.27
C HIS A 30 -43.78 15.43 28.02
N THR A 31 -44.06 14.24 27.44
CA THR A 31 -44.51 14.13 26.04
C THR A 31 -45.08 12.73 25.78
N ARG A 32 -46.41 12.66 25.63
CA ARG A 32 -47.18 11.53 25.09
C ARG A 32 -47.54 11.91 23.65
N ALA A 33 -46.80 11.42 22.67
CA ALA A 33 -47.24 11.21 21.28
C ALA A 33 -46.04 10.82 20.40
N PHE A 34 -45.58 9.56 20.49
CA PHE A 34 -44.68 9.01 19.46
C PHE A 34 -44.75 7.47 19.31
N ALA A 35 -45.60 6.80 20.09
CA ALA A 35 -45.54 5.34 20.26
C ALA A 35 -46.48 4.53 19.33
N ALA A 36 -47.11 5.14 18.32
CA ALA A 36 -48.15 4.44 17.53
C ALA A 36 -47.79 4.16 16.05
N GLY A 37 -46.56 4.43 15.59
CA GLY A 37 -46.24 4.43 14.15
C GLY A 37 -45.03 3.64 13.68
N ILE A 38 -44.36 2.86 14.54
CA ILE A 38 -43.17 2.10 14.13
C ILE A 38 -43.34 0.64 14.53
N GLY A 39 -43.92 -0.15 13.62
CA GLY A 39 -43.79 -1.60 13.65
C GLY A 39 -42.36 -1.99 13.33
N PHE A 40 -41.54 -2.25 14.35
CA PHE A 40 -40.43 -3.18 14.20
C PHE A 40 -41.05 -4.57 14.08
N GLN A 41 -41.23 -5.06 12.85
CA GLN A 41 -41.31 -6.49 12.66
C GLN A 41 -39.99 -7.08 13.16
N THR A 42 -40.10 -7.82 14.25
CA THR A 42 -39.04 -8.56 14.93
C THR A 42 -38.26 -9.43 13.96
N TRP A 43 -36.99 -9.09 13.69
CA TRP A 43 -36.03 -10.04 13.09
C TRP A 43 -35.48 -11.05 14.11
N PHE A 44 -35.75 -10.83 15.40
CA PHE A 44 -35.41 -11.76 16.48
C PHE A 44 -36.63 -11.88 17.41
N GLY A 45 -37.20 -13.07 17.52
CA GLY A 45 -38.37 -13.34 18.36
C GLY A 45 -38.01 -13.22 19.84
N GLY A 46 -38.54 -12.20 20.51
CA GLY A 46 -38.44 -11.99 21.96
C GLY A 46 -39.42 -10.90 22.43
N PRO A 47 -39.85 -10.91 23.70
CA PRO A 47 -40.90 -10.02 24.18
C PRO A 47 -40.43 -8.55 24.25
N GLN A 48 -41.34 -7.62 23.92
CA GLN A 48 -41.10 -6.18 23.94
C GLN A 48 -40.98 -5.66 25.38
N VAL A 49 -39.90 -4.93 25.67
CA VAL A 49 -39.74 -4.15 26.92
C VAL A 49 -39.65 -2.67 26.56
N THR A 50 -40.50 -1.84 27.16
CA THR A 50 -40.49 -0.38 26.97
C THR A 50 -39.94 0.28 28.22
N LEU A 51 -38.81 1.00 28.12
CA LEU A 51 -38.24 1.79 29.22
C LEU A 51 -37.74 3.14 28.70
N ARG A 52 -37.97 4.22 29.47
CA ARG A 52 -37.61 5.62 29.16
C ARG A 52 -36.50 6.09 30.11
N GLY A 53 -35.46 6.76 29.58
CA GLY A 53 -34.60 7.69 30.33
C GLY A 53 -33.26 7.18 30.89
N ILE A 54 -32.77 6.01 30.48
CA ILE A 54 -31.45 5.48 30.89
C ILE A 54 -30.76 4.92 29.62
N PRO A 55 -29.46 5.14 29.38
CA PRO A 55 -28.73 4.43 28.33
C PRO A 55 -28.84 2.93 28.60
N PHE A 56 -29.55 2.20 27.75
CA PHE A 56 -29.71 0.76 27.92
C PHE A 56 -28.77 0.03 26.96
N LEU A 57 -28.13 -1.01 27.49
CA LEU A 57 -27.31 -1.95 26.74
C LEU A 57 -28.16 -3.20 26.47
N LEU A 58 -28.51 -3.47 25.21
CA LEU A 58 -29.11 -4.75 24.84
C LEU A 58 -28.02 -5.63 24.21
N ALA A 59 -27.63 -6.70 24.90
CA ALA A 59 -26.68 -7.67 24.38
C ALA A 59 -27.44 -8.88 23.83
N THR A 60 -27.45 -9.03 22.51
CA THR A 60 -27.99 -10.22 21.84
C THR A 60 -26.85 -10.91 21.11
N GLY A 61 -26.17 -11.87 21.75
CA GLY A 61 -25.27 -12.88 21.15
C GLY A 61 -24.01 -12.39 20.42
N GLU A 62 -24.12 -11.44 19.50
CA GLU A 62 -23.03 -10.91 18.66
C GLU A 62 -23.17 -9.38 18.39
N ASN A 63 -24.26 -8.76 18.86
CA ASN A 63 -24.55 -7.35 18.64
C ASN A 63 -24.86 -6.65 19.97
N THR A 64 -24.19 -5.53 20.21
CA THR A 64 -24.56 -4.57 21.26
C THR A 64 -25.31 -3.40 20.62
N LEU A 65 -26.49 -3.10 21.17
CA LEU A 65 -27.26 -1.90 20.83
C LEU A 65 -27.10 -0.86 21.93
N ILE A 66 -26.71 0.37 21.56
CA ILE A 66 -26.50 1.48 22.49
C ILE A 66 -27.30 2.67 22.00
N ARG A 67 -28.17 3.20 22.86
CA ARG A 67 -28.85 4.47 22.62
C ARG A 67 -28.20 5.55 23.46
N LEU A 68 -27.73 6.62 22.79
CA LEU A 68 -27.20 7.82 23.43
C LEU A 68 -28.08 9.02 23.06
N GLU A 69 -28.53 9.75 24.08
CA GLU A 69 -29.18 11.06 23.91
C GLU A 69 -28.12 12.17 23.95
N SER A 70 -28.47 13.35 23.47
CA SER A 70 -27.62 14.54 23.47
C SER A 70 -26.91 14.76 24.80
N GLY A 71 -25.59 14.93 24.76
CA GLY A 71 -24.74 15.12 25.95
C GLY A 71 -24.48 13.85 26.77
N GLN A 72 -24.98 12.68 26.37
CA GLN A 72 -24.69 11.42 27.05
C GLN A 72 -23.38 10.79 26.60
N GLN A 73 -22.78 10.04 27.51
CA GLN A 73 -21.60 9.22 27.25
C GLN A 73 -21.87 7.77 27.60
N ALA A 74 -21.26 6.85 26.87
CA ALA A 74 -21.17 5.44 27.22
C ALA A 74 -19.73 4.97 27.15
N GLU A 75 -19.30 4.17 28.12
CA GLU A 75 -17.99 3.52 28.12
C GLU A 75 -18.18 2.00 28.06
N LEU A 76 -17.41 1.37 27.18
CA LEU A 76 -17.43 -0.06 26.91
C LEU A 76 -16.03 -0.60 27.19
N ALA A 77 -15.93 -1.57 28.09
CA ALA A 77 -14.72 -2.37 28.22
C ALA A 77 -14.62 -3.31 27.01
N LEU A 78 -13.49 -3.29 26.31
CA LEU A 78 -13.21 -4.20 25.22
C LEU A 78 -12.40 -5.39 25.78
N PRO A 79 -12.75 -6.64 25.43
CA PRO A 79 -12.00 -7.81 25.89
C PRO A 79 -10.58 -7.82 25.30
N GLN A 80 -9.65 -8.44 26.04
CA GLN A 80 -8.20 -8.19 25.96
C GLN A 80 -7.48 -8.58 24.65
N GLN A 81 -8.15 -8.99 23.57
CA GLN A 81 -7.52 -9.28 22.26
C GLN A 81 -8.55 -9.24 21.11
N PRO A 82 -8.80 -8.09 20.43
CA PRO A 82 -9.56 -8.12 19.20
C PRO A 82 -8.66 -8.62 18.05
N THR A 83 -9.13 -9.63 17.33
CA THR A 83 -8.43 -10.22 16.17
C THR A 83 -8.99 -9.76 14.83
N ALA A 84 -9.91 -8.80 14.84
CA ALA A 84 -10.44 -8.17 13.64
C ALA A 84 -10.82 -6.71 13.90
N ALA A 85 -11.02 -5.98 12.80
CA ALA A 85 -11.48 -4.60 12.84
C ALA A 85 -12.81 -4.49 13.60
N LEU A 86 -12.87 -3.64 14.62
CA LEU A 86 -14.15 -3.23 15.19
C LEU A 86 -14.94 -2.50 14.11
N GLN A 87 -16.18 -2.93 13.89
CA GLN A 87 -17.13 -2.23 13.04
C GLN A 87 -18.21 -1.62 13.91
N PHE A 88 -18.45 -0.33 13.67
CA PHE A 88 -19.59 0.38 14.23
C PHE A 88 -20.63 0.54 13.15
N LEU A 89 -21.88 0.30 13.49
CA LEU A 89 -23.03 0.71 12.69
C LEU A 89 -23.79 1.76 13.52
N VAL A 90 -23.56 3.03 13.20
CA VAL A 90 -24.22 4.16 13.85
C VAL A 90 -25.42 4.56 13.02
N THR A 91 -26.63 4.46 13.59
CA THR A 91 -27.86 4.95 12.96
C THR A 91 -28.37 6.18 13.72
N GLY A 92 -28.53 7.31 13.02
CA GLY A 92 -29.15 8.50 13.59
C GLY A 92 -30.67 8.39 13.48
N GLY A 93 -31.40 8.50 14.59
CA GLY A 93 -32.85 8.72 14.56
C GLY A 93 -33.13 10.22 14.44
N TYR A 94 -34.01 10.62 13.51
CA TYR A 94 -34.54 11.98 13.28
C TYR A 94 -33.73 13.12 13.92
N LEU A 95 -32.68 13.57 13.21
CA LEU A 95 -31.87 14.70 13.63
C LEU A 95 -32.39 15.98 12.97
N PRO A 96 -32.94 16.96 13.73
CA PRO A 96 -33.36 18.24 13.15
C PRO A 96 -32.17 19.14 12.75
N ALA A 97 -30.93 18.77 13.08
CA ALA A 97 -29.67 19.41 12.72
C ALA A 97 -28.52 18.39 12.83
N PRO A 98 -27.35 18.60 12.17
CA PRO A 98 -26.20 17.71 12.31
C PRO A 98 -25.79 17.54 13.78
N GLY A 99 -25.58 16.28 14.18
CA GLY A 99 -25.09 15.91 15.51
C GLY A 99 -23.70 15.27 15.40
N THR A 100 -22.86 15.47 16.41
CA THR A 100 -21.52 14.85 16.47
C THR A 100 -21.54 13.68 17.44
N LEU A 101 -20.93 12.56 17.06
CA LEU A 101 -20.62 11.44 17.95
C LEU A 101 -19.10 11.32 18.04
N THR A 102 -18.53 11.54 19.22
CA THR A 102 -17.10 11.32 19.46
C THR A 102 -16.87 9.89 19.94
N VAL A 103 -15.88 9.22 19.37
CA VAL A 103 -15.45 7.87 19.69
C VAL A 103 -14.00 7.94 20.17
N GLU A 104 -13.78 7.80 21.47
CA GLU A 104 -12.46 7.67 22.09
C GLU A 104 -12.13 6.19 22.31
N ILE A 105 -10.96 5.74 21.90
CA ILE A 105 -10.45 4.38 22.09
C ILE A 105 -9.24 4.48 23.01
N THR A 106 -9.25 3.73 24.11
CA THR A 106 -8.07 3.59 24.98
C THR A 106 -7.44 2.23 24.76
N TYR A 107 -6.14 2.18 24.49
CA TYR A 107 -5.37 0.97 24.30
C TYR A 107 -4.73 0.47 25.61
N THR A 108 -4.41 -0.82 25.66
CA THR A 108 -3.78 -1.49 26.83
C THR A 108 -2.45 -0.87 27.24
N ASN A 109 -1.73 -0.24 26.31
CA ASN A 109 -0.50 0.50 26.58
C ASN A 109 -0.73 1.96 27.02
N GLY A 110 -1.99 2.37 27.21
CA GLY A 110 -2.39 3.72 27.60
C GLY A 110 -2.52 4.72 26.44
N PHE A 111 -2.23 4.34 25.20
CA PHE A 111 -2.45 5.18 24.03
C PHE A 111 -3.95 5.47 23.85
N ARG A 112 -4.31 6.65 23.35
CA ARG A 112 -5.70 7.04 23.09
C ARG A 112 -5.87 7.59 21.69
N GLU A 113 -6.92 7.17 21.00
CA GLU A 113 -7.34 7.71 19.71
C GLU A 113 -8.75 8.28 19.83
N GLU A 114 -9.00 9.43 19.21
CA GLU A 114 -10.31 10.06 19.20
C GLU A 114 -10.77 10.25 17.75
N HIS A 115 -12.02 9.87 17.47
CA HIS A 115 -12.67 10.06 16.18
C HIS A 115 -13.97 10.84 16.36
N ALA A 116 -14.10 11.99 15.72
CA ALA A 116 -15.36 12.71 15.64
C ALA A 116 -16.15 12.25 14.40
N LEU A 117 -17.39 11.84 14.60
CA LEU A 117 -18.31 11.41 13.56
C LEU A 117 -19.43 12.44 13.43
N GLU A 118 -19.50 13.15 12.32
CA GLU A 118 -20.63 14.04 12.02
C GLU A 118 -21.77 13.24 11.38
N VAL A 119 -22.97 13.35 11.95
CA VAL A 119 -24.19 12.70 11.47
C VAL A 119 -25.17 13.79 11.06
N ALA A 120 -25.38 13.99 9.76
CA ALA A 120 -26.26 15.02 9.18
C ALA A 120 -27.52 14.40 8.53
N ASP A 121 -28.60 15.19 8.45
CA ASP A 121 -29.84 14.83 7.75
C ASP A 121 -29.64 14.91 6.23
N TRP A 122 -29.99 13.83 5.52
CA TRP A 122 -29.92 13.77 4.05
C TRP A 122 -31.29 14.10 3.47
N ASN A 123 -31.51 15.35 3.09
CA ASN A 123 -32.53 15.70 2.11
C ASN A 123 -31.90 15.64 0.71
N TYR A 124 -32.50 14.84 -0.18
CA TYR A 124 -32.08 14.68 -1.56
C TYR A 124 -32.10 16.04 -2.29
N GLY A 125 -30.93 16.56 -2.66
CA GLY A 125 -30.81 17.72 -3.53
C GLY A 125 -29.57 18.58 -3.26
N GLU A 126 -28.59 18.44 -4.17
CA GLU A 126 -27.51 19.40 -4.45
C GLU A 126 -26.24 19.41 -3.57
N ARG A 127 -25.11 19.13 -4.26
CA ARG A 127 -23.68 19.45 -3.97
C ARG A 127 -23.04 18.78 -2.74
N TYR A 128 -22.01 17.93 -2.96
CA TYR A 128 -20.67 17.94 -2.31
C TYR A 128 -19.91 16.59 -2.49
N PRO A 129 -18.79 16.55 -3.25
CA PRO A 129 -17.78 15.48 -3.19
C PRO A 129 -16.54 15.78 -2.31
N GLU A 130 -16.43 16.98 -1.72
CA GLU A 130 -15.16 17.47 -1.14
C GLU A 130 -14.96 17.17 0.37
N LEU A 131 -15.91 16.50 1.04
CA LEU A 131 -15.88 16.32 2.51
C LEU A 131 -15.84 14.86 3.01
N LEU A 132 -15.80 13.85 2.14
CA LEU A 132 -15.69 12.45 2.58
C LEU A 132 -14.22 12.02 2.67
N GLY A 133 -13.69 11.99 3.89
CA GLY A 133 -12.54 11.14 4.23
C GLY A 133 -12.88 9.67 3.91
N ARG A 134 -11.95 8.96 3.26
CA ARG A 134 -12.17 7.71 2.50
C ARG A 134 -12.48 6.43 3.32
N ASN A 135 -12.96 6.55 4.56
CA ASN A 135 -13.41 5.41 5.39
C ASN A 135 -14.92 5.18 5.38
N LEU A 136 -15.67 5.78 4.45
CA LEU A 136 -17.13 5.88 4.49
C LEU A 136 -17.76 5.27 3.24
N GLU A 137 -18.37 4.08 3.35
CA GLU A 137 -19.32 3.57 2.37
C GLU A 137 -20.75 3.89 2.85
N PRO A 138 -21.48 4.83 2.22
CA PRO A 138 -22.90 4.99 2.50
C PRO A 138 -23.70 3.91 1.76
N GLN A 139 -24.35 3.00 2.50
CA GLN A 139 -25.44 2.18 1.96
C GLN A 139 -26.77 2.86 2.29
N ALA A 140 -27.42 3.46 1.29
CA ALA A 140 -28.76 4.00 1.42
C ALA A 140 -29.80 2.87 1.27
N PHE A 141 -30.54 2.56 2.34
CA PHE A 141 -31.70 1.67 2.25
C PHE A 141 -32.99 2.50 2.09
N GLY A 142 -33.58 2.45 0.90
CA GLY A 142 -34.80 3.18 0.57
C GLY A 142 -36.07 2.49 1.09
N GLY A 143 -36.80 3.17 1.96
CA GLY A 143 -38.18 2.88 2.36
C GLY A 143 -38.86 4.16 2.85
N GLN A 144 -40.13 4.36 2.45
CA GLN A 144 -40.89 5.61 2.59
C GLN A 144 -40.64 6.38 3.91
N GLY A 145 -40.03 7.56 3.79
CA GLY A 145 -40.00 8.59 4.84
C GLY A 145 -39.04 8.37 6.01
N LYS A 146 -38.08 7.44 5.93
CA LYS A 146 -37.09 7.21 7.00
C LYS A 146 -35.69 7.03 6.40
N SER A 147 -34.86 8.06 6.51
CA SER A 147 -33.44 8.00 6.14
C SER A 147 -32.65 7.36 7.29
N PHE A 148 -31.97 6.25 7.03
CA PHE A 148 -31.01 5.64 7.96
C PHE A 148 -29.61 5.94 7.45
N TYR A 149 -28.76 6.50 8.31
CA TYR A 149 -27.33 6.62 8.02
C TYR A 149 -26.60 5.38 8.53
N VAL A 150 -25.64 4.89 7.77
CA VAL A 150 -24.75 3.80 8.14
C VAL A 150 -23.33 4.33 8.08
N GLN A 151 -22.77 4.65 9.24
CA GLN A 151 -21.36 5.02 9.33
C GLN A 151 -20.55 3.83 9.82
N ARG A 152 -19.71 3.29 8.93
CA ARG A 152 -18.81 2.17 9.24
C ARG A 152 -17.47 2.71 9.70
N LEU A 153 -17.22 2.74 11.00
CA LEU A 153 -15.86 2.97 11.52
C LEU A 153 -15.16 1.62 11.57
N ARG A 154 -14.14 1.43 10.74
CA ARG A 154 -13.26 0.26 10.75
C ARG A 154 -12.03 0.62 11.58
N LEU A 155 -11.87 0.03 12.76
CA LEU A 155 -10.61 0.22 13.50
C LEU A 155 -9.48 -0.44 12.71
N ARG A 156 -8.37 0.28 12.54
CA ARG A 156 -7.16 -0.26 11.94
C ARG A 156 -6.74 -1.53 12.68
N ARG A 157 -6.08 -2.46 11.99
CA ARG A 157 -5.37 -3.58 12.62
C ARG A 157 -4.17 -3.01 13.38
N THR A 158 -4.43 -2.37 14.51
CA THR A 158 -3.37 -1.97 15.41
C THR A 158 -2.84 -3.23 16.09
N ARG A 159 -1.51 -3.35 16.20
CA ARG A 159 -0.91 -4.34 17.11
C ARG A 159 -1.12 -3.99 18.58
N LEU A 160 -1.71 -2.82 18.83
CA LEU A 160 -2.12 -2.37 20.13
C LEU A 160 -3.50 -2.95 20.41
N THR A 161 -3.62 -3.67 21.52
CA THR A 161 -4.92 -4.16 21.96
C THR A 161 -5.74 -2.99 22.52
N PRO A 162 -6.90 -2.63 21.94
CA PRO A 162 -7.81 -1.67 22.54
C PRO A 162 -8.41 -2.28 23.83
N ALA A 163 -8.44 -1.48 24.89
CA ALA A 163 -8.89 -1.86 26.23
C ALA A 163 -10.28 -1.31 26.56
N SER A 164 -10.61 -0.10 26.10
CA SER A 164 -11.94 0.47 26.25
C SER A 164 -12.30 1.41 25.10
N LEU A 165 -13.59 1.64 24.97
CA LEU A 165 -14.18 2.57 24.02
C LEU A 165 -15.12 3.50 24.78
N ARG A 166 -14.96 4.81 24.62
CA ARG A 166 -15.89 5.82 25.10
C ARG A 166 -16.59 6.49 23.93
N LEU A 167 -17.91 6.50 23.96
CA LEU A 167 -18.78 7.12 22.99
C LEU A 167 -19.41 8.36 23.65
N THR A 168 -19.33 9.51 23.00
CA THR A 168 -19.89 10.77 23.50
C THR A 168 -20.81 11.38 22.44
N ALA A 169 -22.10 11.46 22.74
CA ALA A 169 -23.05 12.20 21.92
C ALA A 169 -22.91 13.70 22.19
N GLY A 170 -22.71 14.48 21.13
CA GLY A 170 -22.68 15.94 21.20
C GLY A 170 -24.03 16.54 21.56
N ASP A 171 -24.08 17.88 21.56
CA ASP A 171 -25.18 18.67 22.16
C ASP A 171 -26.50 18.66 21.36
N ARG A 172 -26.58 17.87 20.29
CA ARG A 172 -27.76 17.77 19.42
C ARG A 172 -27.92 16.34 18.90
N GLY A 173 -29.07 15.73 19.16
CA GLY A 173 -29.49 14.47 18.53
C GLY A 173 -29.79 13.31 19.48
N THR A 174 -30.37 12.24 18.93
CA THR A 174 -30.42 10.91 19.56
C THR A 174 -29.75 9.91 18.63
N PHE A 175 -28.70 9.26 19.11
CA PHE A 175 -27.94 8.27 18.38
C PHE A 175 -28.42 6.87 18.78
N LEU A 176 -28.80 6.06 17.79
CA LEU A 176 -29.07 4.64 17.96
C LEU A 176 -27.93 3.87 17.31
N ILE A 177 -26.98 3.42 18.11
CA ILE A 177 -25.84 2.63 17.65
C ILE A 177 -26.30 1.18 17.65
N ALA A 178 -26.56 0.63 16.47
CA ALA A 178 -27.09 -0.72 16.31
C ALA A 178 -26.00 -1.62 15.77
N GLY A 179 -25.52 -2.58 16.55
CA GLY A 179 -24.49 -3.51 16.09
C GLY A 179 -23.10 -2.87 16.14
N VAL A 180 -22.54 -2.81 17.35
CA VAL A 180 -21.10 -3.06 17.47
C VAL A 180 -20.92 -4.52 17.08
N THR A 181 -20.77 -4.77 15.78
CA THR A 181 -20.42 -6.10 15.28
C THR A 181 -18.95 -6.23 15.53
N LEU A 182 -18.60 -6.94 16.59
CA LEU A 182 -17.27 -7.50 16.70
C LEU A 182 -17.23 -8.72 15.77
N GLU A 183 -17.11 -8.46 14.47
CA GLU A 183 -17.00 -9.50 13.46
C GLU A 183 -15.76 -10.34 13.79
N GLY A 184 -15.96 -11.56 14.31
CA GLY A 184 -14.85 -12.43 14.75
C GLY A 184 -14.93 -12.95 16.18
N PHE A 185 -15.97 -12.65 16.97
CA PHE A 185 -16.15 -13.24 18.32
C PHE A 185 -16.63 -14.69 18.33
N ARG A 186 -16.24 -15.48 17.32
CA ARG A 186 -16.04 -16.90 17.60
C ARG A 186 -14.87 -16.97 18.57
N THR A 187 -15.17 -17.42 19.78
CA THR A 187 -14.26 -17.84 20.84
C THR A 187 -12.95 -18.42 20.27
N GLN A 188 -11.95 -17.57 20.06
CA GLN A 188 -10.55 -17.96 19.93
C GLN A 188 -9.98 -18.48 21.25
N ALA A 189 -10.79 -18.60 22.30
CA ALA A 189 -10.44 -19.40 23.46
C ALA A 189 -10.07 -20.86 23.08
N GLU A 190 -10.53 -21.37 21.93
CA GLU A 190 -10.06 -22.66 21.39
C GLU A 190 -8.79 -22.58 20.50
N GLN A 191 -8.34 -21.39 20.09
CA GLN A 191 -7.10 -21.18 19.30
C GLN A 191 -5.91 -20.63 20.10
N LEU A 192 -6.11 -20.24 21.36
CA LEU A 192 -5.05 -19.73 22.26
C LEU A 192 -4.49 -20.79 23.21
N ALA A 193 -4.85 -22.06 23.05
CA ALA A 193 -3.97 -23.10 23.58
C ALA A 193 -2.61 -22.92 22.90
N PRO A 194 -1.51 -22.73 23.66
CA PRO A 194 -0.18 -22.64 23.05
C PRO A 194 -0.01 -23.87 22.16
N LEU A 195 0.31 -23.63 20.88
CA LEU A 195 0.54 -24.73 19.94
C LEU A 195 1.54 -25.70 20.59
N PRO A 196 1.33 -27.01 20.46
CA PRO A 196 2.23 -27.98 21.06
C PRO A 196 3.65 -27.73 20.55
N PRO A 197 4.68 -27.96 21.38
CA PRO A 197 6.06 -27.82 20.97
C PRO A 197 6.33 -28.60 19.67
N GLY A 198 6.93 -27.91 18.71
CA GLY A 198 7.46 -28.50 17.49
C GLY A 198 8.81 -29.16 17.76
N ASP A 199 9.21 -30.02 16.84
CA ASP A 199 10.49 -30.72 16.87
C ASP A 199 11.59 -29.96 16.10
N VAL A 200 11.26 -28.80 15.51
CA VAL A 200 12.21 -27.87 14.89
C VAL A 200 12.73 -26.86 15.92
N ALA A 201 14.05 -26.74 16.01
CA ALA A 201 14.75 -25.68 16.74
C ALA A 201 15.38 -24.67 15.77
N ILE A 202 15.09 -23.39 15.96
CA ILE A 202 15.68 -22.28 15.21
C ILE A 202 16.82 -21.70 16.06
N LEU A 203 18.06 -21.83 15.57
CA LEU A 203 19.28 -21.49 16.29
C LEU A 203 19.91 -20.23 15.71
N THR A 204 19.92 -19.15 16.48
CA THR A 204 20.51 -17.85 16.14
C THR A 204 21.46 -17.40 17.25
N ALA A 205 22.34 -16.42 16.98
CA ALA A 205 23.23 -15.85 18.00
C ALA A 205 22.43 -15.25 19.18
N GLU A 206 22.96 -15.31 20.39
CA GLU A 206 22.32 -14.75 21.61
C GLU A 206 22.21 -13.22 21.54
N ASP A 207 23.21 -12.56 20.98
CA ASP A 207 23.29 -11.11 20.78
C ASP A 207 22.75 -10.66 19.41
N ALA A 208 21.91 -11.49 18.78
CA ALA A 208 21.33 -11.23 17.47
C ALA A 208 20.67 -9.84 17.40
N ASP A 209 20.99 -9.09 16.34
CA ASP A 209 20.37 -7.80 16.06
C ASP A 209 18.86 -7.94 15.79
N PRO A 210 18.10 -6.82 15.79
CA PRO A 210 16.65 -6.86 15.60
C PRO A 210 16.17 -7.56 14.33
N ILE A 211 16.93 -7.50 13.22
CA ILE A 211 16.56 -8.12 11.95
C ILE A 211 16.74 -9.63 12.04
N LEU A 212 17.85 -10.09 12.62
CA LEU A 212 18.12 -11.51 12.76
C LEU A 212 17.14 -12.18 13.73
N ARG A 213 16.79 -11.51 14.85
CA ARG A 213 15.71 -11.97 15.75
C ARG A 213 14.37 -12.04 15.03
N PHE A 214 14.03 -11.00 14.25
CA PHE A 214 12.81 -10.99 13.47
C PHE A 214 12.77 -12.13 12.44
N ALA A 215 13.88 -12.47 11.78
CA ALA A 215 13.95 -13.61 10.87
C ALA A 215 13.64 -14.95 11.57
N ALA A 216 14.12 -15.14 12.81
CA ALA A 216 13.77 -16.32 13.61
C ALA A 216 12.28 -16.34 13.98
N GLU A 217 11.72 -15.18 14.37
CA GLU A 217 10.27 -15.03 14.65
C GLU A 217 9.42 -15.35 13.41
N GLN A 218 9.84 -14.91 12.22
CA GLN A 218 9.14 -15.21 10.97
C GLN A 218 9.16 -16.71 10.67
N LEU A 219 10.31 -17.37 10.80
CA LEU A 219 10.38 -18.82 10.65
C LEU A 219 9.48 -19.55 11.65
N GLN A 220 9.51 -19.15 12.94
CA GLN A 220 8.64 -19.72 13.96
C GLN A 220 7.16 -19.54 13.57
N LEU A 221 6.76 -18.33 13.16
CA LEU A 221 5.38 -18.01 12.76
C LEU A 221 4.90 -18.88 11.60
N TYR A 222 5.65 -18.92 10.49
CA TYR A 222 5.21 -19.63 9.29
C TYR A 222 5.26 -21.14 9.47
N LEU A 223 6.31 -21.68 10.09
CA LEU A 223 6.37 -23.11 10.40
C LEU A 223 5.26 -23.52 11.37
N SER A 224 4.90 -22.67 12.33
CA SER A 224 3.72 -22.89 13.20
C SER A 224 2.43 -22.96 12.40
N ARG A 225 2.26 -22.04 11.43
CA ARG A 225 1.09 -22.04 10.54
C ARG A 225 1.09 -23.25 9.61
N MET A 226 2.23 -23.77 9.18
CA MET A 226 2.33 -24.92 8.28
C MET A 226 2.13 -26.25 9.03
N GLU A 227 2.87 -26.48 10.12
CA GLU A 227 2.93 -27.77 10.84
C GLU A 227 1.89 -27.90 11.97
N GLY A 228 1.29 -26.79 12.42
CA GLY A 228 0.39 -26.79 13.58
C GLY A 228 1.11 -27.07 14.91
N LYS A 229 2.45 -26.92 14.94
CA LYS A 229 3.31 -27.07 16.12
C LYS A 229 4.26 -25.88 16.17
N ARG A 230 4.63 -25.41 17.36
CA ARG A 230 5.47 -24.22 17.51
C ARG A 230 6.96 -24.60 17.55
N PRO A 231 7.78 -24.27 16.53
CA PRO A 231 9.22 -24.43 16.63
C PRO A 231 9.78 -23.64 17.80
N SER A 232 10.85 -24.14 18.41
CA SER A 232 11.54 -23.44 19.48
C SER A 232 12.60 -22.48 18.90
N ILE A 233 12.97 -21.43 19.64
CA ILE A 233 14.07 -20.51 19.27
C ILE A 233 15.13 -20.64 20.36
N ASN A 234 16.35 -20.99 19.98
CA ASN A 234 17.51 -21.21 20.87
C ASN A 234 17.29 -22.24 21.99
N GLU A 235 16.31 -23.12 21.82
CA GLU A 235 16.02 -24.25 22.71
C GLU A 235 16.16 -25.56 21.94
N PRO A 236 16.33 -26.71 22.61
CA PRO A 236 16.51 -28.00 21.93
C PRO A 236 15.37 -28.39 20.98
N GLY A 237 15.74 -29.11 19.92
CA GLY A 237 14.85 -29.72 18.93
C GLY A 237 15.59 -30.80 18.13
N SER A 238 14.86 -31.76 17.56
CA SER A 238 15.46 -32.88 16.79
C SER A 238 15.84 -32.47 15.37
N ARG A 239 15.11 -31.51 14.78
CA ARG A 239 15.43 -30.86 13.49
C ARG A 239 15.96 -29.45 13.78
N ARG A 240 17.00 -28.99 13.08
CA ARG A 240 17.64 -27.69 13.39
C ARG A 240 17.69 -26.76 12.19
N ILE A 241 17.40 -25.49 12.40
CA ILE A 241 17.62 -24.41 11.44
C ILE A 241 18.64 -23.46 12.03
N TYR A 242 19.85 -23.41 11.48
CA TYR A 242 20.89 -22.46 11.87
C TYR A 242 20.73 -21.18 11.05
N LEU A 243 20.56 -20.06 11.75
CA LEU A 243 20.21 -18.77 11.19
C LEU A 243 21.38 -17.80 11.35
N GLY A 244 21.95 -17.34 10.25
CA GLY A 244 23.07 -16.37 10.22
C GLY A 244 24.44 -16.92 10.64
N GLN A 245 24.51 -18.18 11.09
CA GLN A 245 25.72 -18.78 11.64
C GLN A 245 26.03 -20.14 11.01
N VAL A 246 27.32 -20.43 10.87
CA VAL A 246 27.79 -21.76 10.49
C VAL A 246 27.82 -22.65 11.74
N PRO A 247 27.20 -23.84 11.73
CA PRO A 247 27.18 -24.69 12.91
C PRO A 247 28.59 -25.11 13.33
N ALA A 248 28.90 -24.94 14.62
CA ALA A 248 30.22 -25.23 15.19
C ALA A 248 30.55 -26.73 15.24
N ASP A 249 29.51 -27.57 15.29
CA ASP A 249 29.56 -29.04 15.36
C ASP A 249 29.78 -29.72 14.01
N LEU A 250 29.81 -28.97 12.90
CA LEU A 250 30.17 -29.51 11.59
C LEU A 250 31.66 -29.84 11.47
N ALA A 251 31.96 -30.92 10.74
CA ALA A 251 33.32 -31.26 10.35
C ALA A 251 34.02 -30.08 9.63
N ALA A 252 35.35 -30.01 9.77
CA ALA A 252 36.15 -28.86 9.32
C ALA A 252 35.94 -28.49 7.84
N GLY A 253 35.81 -29.48 6.95
CA GLY A 253 35.61 -29.26 5.51
C GLY A 253 34.28 -28.58 5.16
N PRO A 254 33.12 -29.17 5.51
CA PRO A 254 31.81 -28.53 5.36
C PRO A 254 31.73 -27.15 6.02
N ARG A 255 32.29 -27.00 7.23
CA ARG A 255 32.33 -25.72 7.94
C ARG A 255 33.10 -24.65 7.16
N ALA A 256 34.29 -24.97 6.66
CA ALA A 256 35.09 -24.05 5.84
C ALA A 256 34.37 -23.69 4.53
N THR A 257 33.66 -24.64 3.92
CA THR A 257 32.87 -24.40 2.70
C THR A 257 31.73 -23.41 2.95
N LEU A 258 30.98 -23.57 4.04
CA LEU A 258 29.89 -22.68 4.41
C LEU A 258 30.40 -21.27 4.74
N ALA A 259 31.50 -21.17 5.50
CA ALA A 259 32.14 -19.90 5.81
C ALA A 259 32.60 -19.16 4.54
N ALA A 260 33.23 -19.87 3.60
CA ALA A 260 33.65 -19.30 2.32
C ALA A 260 32.46 -18.84 1.45
N VAL A 261 31.32 -19.54 1.51
CA VAL A 261 30.08 -19.09 0.86
C VAL A 261 29.59 -17.79 1.51
N GLN A 262 29.49 -17.74 2.83
CA GLN A 262 29.01 -16.55 3.57
C GLN A 262 29.84 -15.30 3.27
N GLN A 263 31.17 -15.43 3.26
CA GLN A 263 32.10 -14.33 2.98
C GLN A 263 31.96 -13.73 1.57
N ARG A 264 31.36 -14.45 0.63
CA ARG A 264 31.17 -13.98 -0.76
C ARG A 264 29.79 -13.38 -1.03
N LEU A 265 28.89 -13.41 -0.03
CA LEU A 265 27.55 -12.85 -0.17
C LEU A 265 27.60 -11.32 -0.07
N ARG A 266 26.91 -10.64 -0.99
CA ARG A 266 26.53 -9.22 -0.86
C ARG A 266 25.62 -9.03 0.37
N PRO A 267 25.46 -7.79 0.89
CA PRO A 267 24.68 -7.53 2.11
C PRO A 267 23.28 -8.16 2.16
N ASP A 268 22.56 -8.16 1.03
CA ASP A 268 21.22 -8.72 0.89
C ASP A 268 21.21 -10.16 0.33
N GLY A 269 22.36 -10.68 -0.06
CA GLY A 269 22.50 -12.04 -0.58
C GLY A 269 22.40 -13.10 0.52
N PHE A 270 21.95 -14.30 0.13
CA PHE A 270 21.79 -15.42 1.04
C PHE A 270 22.22 -16.77 0.44
N ALA A 271 22.40 -17.75 1.33
CA ALA A 271 22.62 -19.14 0.95
C ALA A 271 21.78 -20.08 1.82
N LEU A 272 21.12 -21.04 1.18
CA LEU A 272 20.38 -22.13 1.80
C LEU A 272 21.15 -23.44 1.62
N ARG A 273 21.43 -24.15 2.71
CA ARG A 273 22.20 -25.40 2.70
C ARG A 273 21.60 -26.42 3.66
N SER A 274 21.03 -27.50 3.13
CA SER A 274 20.70 -28.67 3.93
C SER A 274 21.97 -29.44 4.30
N VAL A 275 22.14 -29.77 5.58
CA VAL A 275 23.26 -30.56 6.12
C VAL A 275 22.69 -31.60 7.08
N GLY A 276 22.62 -32.86 6.64
CA GLY A 276 21.85 -33.89 7.34
C GLY A 276 20.39 -33.46 7.50
N ASP A 277 19.87 -33.56 8.72
CA ASP A 277 18.50 -33.12 9.08
C ASP A 277 18.43 -31.63 9.46
N SER A 278 19.50 -30.88 9.24
CA SER A 278 19.56 -29.45 9.54
C SER A 278 19.51 -28.60 8.28
N LEU A 279 19.00 -27.38 8.41
CA LEU A 279 19.11 -26.33 7.41
C LEU A 279 20.02 -25.23 7.94
N VAL A 280 20.93 -24.74 7.11
CA VAL A 280 21.74 -23.55 7.38
C VAL A 280 21.31 -22.45 6.42
N ILE A 281 20.89 -21.32 6.98
CA ILE A 281 20.51 -20.09 6.26
C ILE A 281 21.57 -19.03 6.59
N LEU A 282 22.42 -18.71 5.61
CA LEU A 282 23.47 -17.72 5.74
C LEU A 282 23.11 -16.47 4.93
N GLY A 283 23.55 -15.30 5.39
CA GLY A 283 23.40 -14.04 4.67
C GLY A 283 24.72 -13.26 4.66
N GLY A 284 24.89 -12.36 3.69
CA GLY A 284 25.97 -11.37 3.70
C GLY A 284 25.75 -10.24 4.71
N GLY A 285 24.58 -10.24 5.36
CA GLY A 285 24.16 -9.43 6.48
C GLY A 285 22.81 -9.95 6.99
N SER A 286 22.29 -9.37 8.07
CA SER A 286 21.07 -9.86 8.74
C SER A 286 19.82 -9.75 7.87
N ARG A 287 19.75 -8.74 7.00
CA ARG A 287 18.67 -8.63 6.00
C ARG A 287 18.75 -9.72 4.93
N GLY A 288 19.95 -10.10 4.49
CA GLY A 288 20.14 -11.28 3.64
C GLY A 288 19.65 -12.56 4.32
N VAL A 289 19.90 -12.73 5.63
CA VAL A 289 19.37 -13.87 6.40
C VAL A 289 17.84 -13.87 6.43
N LEU A 290 17.20 -12.71 6.66
CA LEU A 290 15.74 -12.57 6.60
C LEU A 290 15.18 -12.96 5.23
N TYR A 291 15.81 -12.50 4.14
CA TYR A 291 15.41 -12.89 2.78
C TYR A 291 15.62 -14.37 2.49
N GLY A 292 16.66 -14.98 3.06
CA GLY A 292 16.90 -16.42 3.03
C GLY A 292 15.81 -17.20 3.77
N ALA A 293 15.33 -16.69 4.91
CA ALA A 293 14.18 -17.28 5.60
C ALA A 293 12.92 -17.24 4.72
N TYR A 294 12.62 -16.12 4.08
CA TYR A 294 11.50 -16.04 3.13
C TYR A 294 11.70 -16.95 1.91
N ALA A 295 12.91 -17.05 1.35
CA ALA A 295 13.22 -17.96 0.25
C ALA A 295 13.05 -19.43 0.63
N PHE A 296 13.45 -19.81 1.85
CA PHE A 296 13.17 -21.13 2.39
C PHE A 296 11.66 -21.40 2.46
N LEU A 297 10.88 -20.47 3.00
CA LEU A 297 9.42 -20.61 3.09
C LEU A 297 8.78 -20.71 1.70
N GLU A 298 9.23 -19.90 0.73
CA GLU A 298 8.79 -19.98 -0.66
C GLU A 298 9.12 -21.33 -1.31
N ALA A 299 10.31 -21.89 -1.05
CA ALA A 299 10.66 -23.23 -1.50
C ALA A 299 9.77 -24.33 -0.90
N ARG A 300 8.94 -24.00 0.10
CA ARG A 300 7.96 -24.88 0.74
C ARG A 300 6.51 -24.51 0.45
N GLY A 301 6.30 -23.70 -0.58
CA GLY A 301 4.98 -23.37 -1.09
C GLY A 301 4.32 -22.15 -0.42
N VAL A 302 5.02 -21.45 0.49
CA VAL A 302 4.51 -20.16 0.99
C VAL A 302 4.59 -19.12 -0.12
N ARG A 303 3.58 -18.27 -0.28
CA ARG A 303 3.64 -17.11 -1.18
C ARG A 303 3.16 -15.84 -0.48
N PHE A 304 3.88 -14.76 -0.76
CA PHE A 304 3.55 -13.40 -0.33
C PHE A 304 3.17 -12.61 -1.57
N VAL A 305 1.93 -12.16 -1.65
CA VAL A 305 1.37 -11.65 -2.90
C VAL A 305 0.81 -10.24 -2.73
N ALA A 306 0.12 -9.98 -1.63
CA ALA A 306 -0.48 -8.69 -1.31
C ALA A 306 -0.33 -8.36 0.19
N PRO A 307 -0.57 -7.11 0.62
CA PRO A 307 -0.46 -6.73 2.03
C PRO A 307 -1.45 -7.49 2.90
N GLY A 308 -1.04 -7.78 4.14
CA GLY A 308 -1.86 -8.45 5.12
C GLY A 308 -2.05 -9.95 4.87
N GLU A 309 -2.72 -10.61 5.83
CA GLU A 309 -2.83 -12.08 5.87
C GLU A 309 -3.58 -12.68 4.67
N GLU A 310 -4.57 -11.96 4.12
CA GLU A 310 -5.34 -12.43 2.95
C GLU A 310 -4.49 -12.50 1.67
N GLY A 311 -3.42 -11.70 1.63
CA GLY A 311 -2.43 -11.67 0.56
C GLY A 311 -1.38 -12.79 0.66
N GLU A 312 -1.49 -13.68 1.65
CA GLU A 312 -0.57 -14.79 1.85
C GLU A 312 -1.19 -16.14 1.49
N VAL A 313 -0.33 -17.06 1.08
CA VAL A 313 -0.65 -18.47 0.90
C VAL A 313 0.29 -19.26 1.78
N VAL A 314 -0.26 -20.02 2.75
CA VAL A 314 0.54 -20.83 3.67
C VAL A 314 -0.01 -22.26 3.65
N PRO A 315 0.68 -23.22 3.00
CA PRO A 315 0.20 -24.59 2.92
C PRO A 315 0.29 -25.28 4.29
N LYS A 316 -0.58 -26.26 4.53
CA LYS A 316 -0.54 -27.12 5.73
C LYS A 316 0.25 -28.38 5.43
N GLY A 317 1.09 -28.81 6.36
CA GLY A 317 1.88 -30.04 6.24
C GLY A 317 3.22 -29.99 6.96
N THR A 318 3.91 -31.12 7.00
CA THR A 318 5.27 -31.22 7.57
C THR A 318 6.30 -30.59 6.62
N VAL A 319 7.25 -29.83 7.18
CA VAL A 319 8.22 -29.05 6.41
C VAL A 319 9.59 -29.77 6.40
N SER A 320 9.95 -30.36 5.26
CA SER A 320 11.18 -31.18 5.12
C SER A 320 12.47 -30.36 5.02
N LEU A 321 13.33 -30.19 6.03
CA LEU A 321 14.55 -29.34 5.93
C LEU A 321 15.61 -29.75 4.87
N ALA A 322 15.46 -30.91 4.24
CA ALA A 322 16.37 -31.45 3.23
C ALA A 322 16.24 -30.82 1.82
N GLY A 323 17.19 -31.16 0.93
CA GLY A 323 17.11 -30.90 -0.51
C GLY A 323 17.47 -29.49 -0.96
N LEU A 324 17.95 -28.62 -0.07
CA LEU A 324 18.24 -27.22 -0.40
C LEU A 324 19.74 -26.96 -0.59
N ARG A 325 20.08 -26.45 -1.77
CA ARG A 325 21.42 -25.92 -2.09
C ARG A 325 21.27 -24.74 -3.05
N ALA A 326 20.95 -23.57 -2.51
CA ALA A 326 20.74 -22.35 -3.28
C ALA A 326 21.61 -21.20 -2.77
N THR A 327 22.16 -20.39 -3.66
CA THR A 327 22.81 -19.12 -3.31
C THR A 327 22.25 -18.06 -4.23
N GLU A 328 21.67 -17.02 -3.66
CA GLU A 328 20.98 -15.96 -4.39
C GLU A 328 21.46 -14.61 -3.89
N GLN A 329 21.52 -13.65 -4.80
CA GLN A 329 21.93 -12.29 -4.52
C GLN A 329 21.13 -11.36 -5.44
N PRO A 330 20.74 -10.17 -4.99
CA PRO A 330 19.97 -9.26 -5.83
C PRO A 330 20.84 -8.64 -6.92
N ASP A 331 20.24 -8.45 -8.10
CA ASP A 331 20.83 -7.69 -9.20
C ASP A 331 20.81 -6.17 -8.93
N TRP A 332 19.81 -5.71 -8.17
CA TRP A 332 19.60 -4.30 -7.82
C TRP A 332 19.93 -4.03 -6.35
N ALA A 333 20.72 -2.99 -6.07
CA ALA A 333 21.18 -2.71 -4.71
C ALA A 333 20.08 -2.09 -3.84
N ARG A 334 19.34 -1.14 -4.40
CA ARG A 334 18.16 -0.52 -3.78
C ARG A 334 16.91 -0.91 -4.56
N ARG A 335 15.91 -1.35 -3.84
CA ARG A 335 14.72 -2.01 -4.39
C ARG A 335 13.50 -1.57 -3.61
N GLY A 336 12.59 -0.84 -4.23
CA GLY A 336 11.46 -0.27 -3.52
C GLY A 336 10.22 -0.07 -4.39
N PHE A 337 9.30 0.71 -3.83
CA PHE A 337 8.13 1.29 -4.48
C PHE A 337 7.72 2.55 -3.70
N THR A 338 6.91 3.39 -4.34
CA THR A 338 6.35 4.58 -3.69
C THR A 338 5.10 4.21 -2.89
N TYR A 339 5.02 4.62 -1.63
CA TYR A 339 3.81 4.53 -0.82
C TYR A 339 3.18 5.90 -0.66
N TRP A 340 1.90 6.03 -1.01
CA TRP A 340 1.14 7.27 -0.80
C TRP A 340 0.30 7.19 0.49
N PRO A 341 0.64 7.97 1.54
CA PRO A 341 -0.06 7.98 2.83
C PRO A 341 -1.58 8.16 2.81
N TYR A 342 -2.11 8.80 1.78
CA TYR A 342 -3.54 9.17 1.70
C TYR A 342 -4.36 8.25 0.79
N GLU A 343 -3.71 7.32 0.09
CA GLU A 343 -4.38 6.40 -0.83
C GLU A 343 -4.43 4.97 -0.30
N PHE A 344 -3.48 4.61 0.56
CA PHE A 344 -3.35 3.27 1.10
C PHE A 344 -3.46 3.29 2.62
N ASP A 345 -4.29 2.39 3.15
CA ASP A 345 -4.36 2.11 4.58
C ASP A 345 -3.30 1.09 5.01
N GLU A 346 -3.13 0.97 6.33
CA GLU A 346 -2.25 -0.01 6.98
C GLU A 346 -0.79 0.01 6.49
N PRO A 347 -0.05 1.14 6.66
CA PRO A 347 1.32 1.26 6.17
C PRO A 347 2.27 0.16 6.69
N ALA A 348 1.99 -0.41 7.87
CA ALA A 348 2.74 -1.52 8.42
C ALA A 348 2.61 -2.82 7.60
N ASP A 349 1.45 -3.10 7.00
CA ASP A 349 1.24 -4.27 6.16
C ASP A 349 2.00 -4.13 4.82
N TRP A 350 2.16 -2.91 4.33
CA TRP A 350 2.99 -2.60 3.16
C TRP A 350 4.48 -2.73 3.45
N VAL A 351 4.94 -2.25 4.61
CA VAL A 351 6.32 -2.48 5.10
C VAL A 351 6.61 -3.98 5.21
N ASP A 352 5.64 -4.75 5.67
CA ASP A 352 5.76 -6.19 5.80
C ASP A 352 5.81 -6.91 4.44
N LEU A 353 4.92 -6.55 3.51
CA LEU A 353 4.96 -7.05 2.15
C LEU A 353 6.29 -6.71 1.45
N ALA A 354 6.81 -5.50 1.63
CA ALA A 354 8.07 -5.07 1.03
C ALA A 354 9.22 -6.03 1.38
N ALA A 355 9.39 -6.34 2.67
CA ALA A 355 10.42 -7.27 3.12
C ALA A 355 10.21 -8.69 2.60
N LYS A 356 8.96 -9.16 2.57
CA LYS A 356 8.57 -10.48 2.04
C LYS A 356 8.84 -10.61 0.54
N LEU A 357 8.68 -9.52 -0.21
CA LEU A 357 9.07 -9.41 -1.62
C LEU A 357 10.56 -9.11 -1.84
N ARG A 358 11.37 -9.09 -0.76
CA ARG A 358 12.82 -8.80 -0.76
C ARG A 358 13.19 -7.40 -1.24
N LEU A 359 12.26 -6.46 -1.10
CA LEU A 359 12.51 -5.02 -1.24
C LEU A 359 13.17 -4.48 0.04
N ASN A 360 13.93 -3.41 -0.09
CA ASN A 360 14.69 -2.81 1.00
C ASN A 360 14.48 -1.30 1.15
N THR A 361 13.65 -0.67 0.31
CA THR A 361 13.31 0.75 0.39
C THR A 361 11.83 1.00 0.19
N ILE A 362 11.29 2.03 0.84
CA ILE A 362 9.97 2.59 0.57
C ILE A 362 10.08 4.12 0.53
N LEU A 363 9.69 4.71 -0.60
CA LEU A 363 9.49 6.16 -0.71
C LEU A 363 8.10 6.53 -0.18
N PHE A 364 8.04 7.18 0.96
CA PHE A 364 6.81 7.81 1.45
C PHE A 364 6.58 9.11 0.67
N HIS A 365 5.53 9.13 -0.16
CA HIS A 365 5.20 10.27 -1.01
C HIS A 365 4.36 11.32 -0.27
N ALA A 366 4.87 12.55 -0.24
CA ALA A 366 4.32 13.72 0.40
C ALA A 366 3.80 13.48 1.84
N PRO A 367 4.56 12.81 2.74
CA PRO A 367 4.14 12.67 4.13
C PRO A 367 4.01 14.05 4.77
N THR A 368 2.80 14.41 5.22
CA THR A 368 2.65 15.59 6.07
C THR A 368 3.35 15.36 7.41
N PRO A 369 3.86 16.42 8.06
CA PRO A 369 4.43 16.33 9.40
C PRO A 369 3.51 15.57 10.37
N ASP A 370 2.23 15.94 10.43
CA ASP A 370 1.22 15.29 11.30
C ASP A 370 1.03 13.80 11.01
N TRP A 371 1.10 13.39 9.74
CA TRP A 371 1.00 11.98 9.38
C TRP A 371 2.22 11.23 9.87
N TRP A 372 3.43 11.71 9.55
CA TRP A 372 4.65 11.03 9.95
C TRP A 372 4.79 10.98 11.47
N GLU A 373 4.52 12.07 12.19
CA GLU A 373 4.59 12.11 13.65
C GLU A 373 3.69 11.07 14.31
N ARG A 374 2.47 10.87 13.79
CA ARG A 374 1.56 9.80 14.26
C ARG A 374 2.08 8.41 13.92
N GLU A 375 2.45 8.17 12.67
CA GLU A 375 2.77 6.82 12.19
C GLU A 375 4.17 6.35 12.60
N ARG A 376 5.10 7.28 12.86
CA ARG A 376 6.51 6.98 13.16
C ARG A 376 6.68 6.02 14.33
N ALA A 377 5.87 6.15 15.38
CA ALA A 377 5.94 5.26 16.55
C ALA A 377 5.67 3.79 16.20
N VAL A 378 4.80 3.55 15.21
CA VAL A 378 4.44 2.21 14.72
C VAL A 378 5.39 1.77 13.61
N LEU A 379 5.66 2.63 12.62
CA LEU A 379 6.42 2.26 11.43
C LEU A 379 7.91 2.12 11.68
N LEU A 380 8.51 2.93 12.57
CA LEU A 380 9.95 2.92 12.77
C LEU A 380 10.47 1.57 13.31
N PRO A 381 9.85 0.93 14.32
CA PRO A 381 10.20 -0.44 14.71
C PRO A 381 10.05 -1.44 13.56
N GLU A 382 9.00 -1.31 12.75
CA GLU A 382 8.72 -2.23 11.63
C GLU A 382 9.73 -2.13 10.50
N LEU A 383 10.11 -0.91 10.13
CA LEU A 383 11.15 -0.61 9.15
C LEU A 383 12.50 -1.17 9.65
N ARG A 384 12.88 -0.86 10.90
CA ARG A 384 14.16 -1.28 11.49
C ARG A 384 14.32 -2.80 11.56
N ARG A 385 13.33 -3.52 12.08
CA ARG A 385 13.42 -4.98 12.23
C ARG A 385 13.31 -5.76 10.92
N ARG A 386 12.95 -5.08 9.82
CA ARG A 386 13.00 -5.63 8.45
C ARG A 386 14.17 -5.11 7.62
N GLY A 387 14.92 -4.14 8.15
CA GLY A 387 15.97 -3.45 7.41
C GLY A 387 15.45 -2.70 6.18
N ILE A 388 14.24 -2.14 6.24
CA ILE A 388 13.69 -1.28 5.19
C ILE A 388 14.14 0.17 5.45
N HIS A 389 14.67 0.80 4.41
CA HIS A 389 15.09 2.20 4.43
C HIS A 389 13.92 3.09 3.97
N PRO A 390 13.47 4.06 4.79
CA PRO A 390 12.51 5.04 4.33
C PRO A 390 13.18 6.10 3.45
N GLU A 391 12.46 6.57 2.45
CA GLU A 391 12.78 7.80 1.70
C GLU A 391 11.58 8.72 1.76
N PHE A 392 11.80 10.04 1.76
CA PHE A 392 10.72 11.03 1.76
C PHE A 392 10.77 11.82 0.46
N GLY A 393 9.67 11.87 -0.29
CA GLY A 393 9.64 12.60 -1.56
C GLY A 393 8.31 13.23 -1.87
N GLY A 394 8.29 14.30 -2.64
CA GLY A 394 7.07 15.02 -3.02
C GLY A 394 7.38 16.47 -3.38
N HIS A 395 6.35 17.21 -3.83
CA HIS A 395 6.46 18.64 -4.18
C HIS A 395 6.59 19.54 -2.93
N PHE A 396 7.68 19.37 -2.19
CA PHE A 396 7.95 20.10 -0.95
C PHE A 396 8.56 21.49 -1.19
N LEU A 397 9.30 21.68 -2.29
CA LEU A 397 9.99 22.95 -2.57
C LEU A 397 9.05 24.17 -2.58
N PRO A 398 7.86 24.13 -3.19
CA PRO A 398 6.93 25.26 -3.22
C PRO A 398 6.47 25.69 -1.82
N GLY A 399 6.38 24.73 -0.88
CA GLY A 399 5.99 24.98 0.51
C GLY A 399 7.11 25.58 1.37
N MET A 400 8.37 25.54 0.91
CA MET A 400 9.51 26.07 1.68
C MET A 400 9.68 27.59 1.55
N LEU A 401 8.99 28.23 0.60
CA LEU A 401 8.91 29.69 0.49
C LEU A 401 7.47 30.18 0.70
N PRO A 402 7.14 30.70 1.90
CA PRO A 402 5.78 31.18 2.19
C PRO A 402 5.32 32.29 1.24
N ARG A 403 4.16 32.12 0.60
CA ARG A 403 3.64 33.09 -0.38
C ARG A 403 3.34 34.48 0.19
N ALA A 404 3.10 34.57 1.49
CA ALA A 404 2.90 35.83 2.20
C ALA A 404 4.10 36.79 2.09
N LEU A 405 5.32 36.24 1.92
CA LEU A 405 6.53 37.04 1.76
C LEU A 405 6.57 37.85 0.46
N PHE A 406 5.65 37.62 -0.47
CA PHE A 406 5.58 38.39 -1.72
C PHE A 406 5.32 39.88 -1.51
N ALA A 407 4.62 40.25 -0.43
CA ALA A 407 4.34 41.65 -0.12
C ALA A 407 5.62 42.44 0.21
N GLU A 408 6.59 41.80 0.86
CA GLU A 408 7.84 42.40 1.34
C GLU A 408 9.00 42.12 0.38
N HIS A 409 9.00 40.94 -0.24
CA HIS A 409 10.06 40.42 -1.09
C HIS A 409 9.51 39.91 -2.43
N PRO A 410 8.86 40.76 -3.25
CA PRO A 410 8.26 40.33 -4.52
C PRO A 410 9.30 39.76 -5.50
N ASP A 411 10.56 40.18 -5.35
CA ASP A 411 11.66 39.78 -6.21
C ASP A 411 12.16 38.36 -5.93
N TRP A 412 11.89 37.80 -4.74
CA TRP A 412 12.15 36.40 -4.35
C TRP A 412 11.32 35.40 -5.17
N PHE A 413 10.18 35.83 -5.70
CA PHE A 413 9.28 35.00 -6.47
C PHE A 413 9.58 35.09 -7.97
N ARG A 414 9.17 34.07 -8.73
CA ARG A 414 9.48 34.01 -10.16
C ARG A 414 8.91 35.22 -10.89
N MET A 415 9.60 35.61 -11.96
CA MET A 415 9.04 36.51 -12.96
C MET A 415 8.41 35.67 -14.06
N HIS A 416 7.23 36.07 -14.50
CA HIS A 416 6.53 35.47 -15.63
C HIS A 416 5.91 36.59 -16.45
N GLU A 417 6.13 36.57 -17.77
CA GLU A 417 5.67 37.63 -18.68
C GLU A 417 5.98 39.06 -18.18
N GLY A 418 7.19 39.24 -17.64
CA GLY A 418 7.67 40.53 -17.13
C GLY A 418 7.12 40.95 -15.75
N LYS A 419 6.27 40.13 -15.11
CA LYS A 419 5.69 40.43 -13.79
C LYS A 419 6.18 39.46 -12.73
N ARG A 420 6.42 39.95 -11.51
CA ARG A 420 6.66 39.08 -10.34
C ARG A 420 5.33 38.48 -9.90
N VAL A 421 5.30 37.17 -9.73
CA VAL A 421 4.08 36.42 -9.37
C VAL A 421 4.39 35.41 -8.27
N PRO A 422 3.58 35.31 -7.20
CA PRO A 422 3.84 34.40 -6.08
C PRO A 422 3.25 33.00 -6.30
N ASP A 423 3.36 32.46 -7.50
CA ASP A 423 2.92 31.10 -7.86
C ASP A 423 4.14 30.20 -8.16
N TRP A 424 3.89 28.89 -8.15
CA TRP A 424 4.84 27.85 -8.58
C TRP A 424 6.25 27.96 -7.96
N ASN A 425 7.33 27.79 -8.72
CA ASN A 425 8.68 27.87 -8.17
C ASN A 425 9.11 29.32 -7.91
N PHE A 426 10.08 29.48 -7.00
CA PHE A 426 10.66 30.78 -6.68
C PHE A 426 11.74 31.20 -7.69
N CYS A 427 12.28 32.41 -7.58
CA CYS A 427 13.34 32.91 -8.44
C CYS A 427 14.72 32.38 -7.98
N PRO A 428 15.41 31.49 -8.72
CA PRO A 428 16.69 30.92 -8.28
C PRO A 428 17.83 31.96 -8.22
N SER A 429 17.69 33.09 -8.93
CA SER A 429 18.70 34.15 -8.91
C SER A 429 18.69 35.00 -7.64
N GLN A 430 17.81 34.72 -6.67
CA GLN A 430 17.70 35.47 -5.43
C GLN A 430 18.38 34.75 -4.27
N PRO A 431 19.56 35.22 -3.82
CA PRO A 431 20.37 34.48 -2.87
C PRO A 431 19.68 34.33 -1.51
N GLU A 432 18.93 35.34 -1.06
CA GLU A 432 18.22 35.30 0.23
C GLU A 432 17.06 34.29 0.22
N ALA A 433 16.29 34.24 -0.88
CA ALA A 433 15.24 33.24 -1.08
C ALA A 433 15.80 31.82 -1.12
N VAL A 434 16.89 31.61 -1.87
CA VAL A 434 17.61 30.32 -1.93
C VAL A 434 18.09 29.91 -0.54
N ALA A 435 18.67 30.84 0.22
CA ALA A 435 19.16 30.56 1.58
C ALA A 435 18.01 30.17 2.53
N LEU A 436 16.87 30.86 2.48
CA LEU A 436 15.70 30.51 3.28
C LEU A 436 15.17 29.11 2.96
N VAL A 437 15.02 28.79 1.66
CA VAL A 437 14.57 27.46 1.21
C VAL A 437 15.56 26.37 1.62
N ALA A 438 16.86 26.61 1.47
CA ALA A 438 17.91 25.68 1.88
C ALA A 438 17.93 25.45 3.40
N GLN A 439 17.62 26.46 4.21
CA GLN A 439 17.44 26.31 5.65
C GLN A 439 16.20 25.46 5.99
N GLY A 440 15.09 25.66 5.26
CA GLY A 440 13.88 24.82 5.38
C GLY A 440 14.16 23.35 5.13
N ALA A 441 14.96 23.03 4.10
CA ALA A 441 15.39 21.67 3.83
C ALA A 441 16.30 21.10 4.93
N ALA A 442 17.25 21.87 5.45
CA ALA A 442 18.07 21.44 6.58
C ALA A 442 17.24 21.13 7.83
N GLU A 443 16.18 21.90 8.08
CA GLU A 443 15.24 21.63 9.17
C GLU A 443 14.41 20.36 8.93
N LEU A 444 13.97 20.11 7.69
CA LEU A 444 13.31 18.85 7.32
C LEU A 444 14.20 17.64 7.64
N VAL A 445 15.48 17.70 7.29
CA VAL A 445 16.46 16.63 7.59
C VAL A 445 16.73 16.50 9.09
N ARG A 446 16.78 17.61 9.83
CA ARG A 446 16.99 17.59 11.28
C ARG A 446 15.84 16.91 12.02
N ARG A 447 14.60 17.17 11.61
CA ARG A 447 13.39 16.56 12.20
C ARG A 447 13.22 15.09 11.84
N ASN A 448 13.74 14.68 10.69
CA ASN A 448 13.57 13.34 10.14
C ASN A 448 14.93 12.67 9.95
N PRO A 449 15.54 12.13 11.03
CA PRO A 449 16.85 11.50 10.95
C PRO A 449 16.85 10.15 10.22
N GLU A 450 15.67 9.55 9.96
CA GLU A 450 15.55 8.22 9.36
C GLU A 450 15.87 8.15 7.86
N PRO A 451 15.33 9.01 6.99
CA PRO A 451 15.51 8.87 5.55
C PRO A 451 16.89 9.35 5.10
N GLU A 452 17.59 8.63 4.23
CA GLU A 452 18.85 9.15 3.65
C GLU A 452 18.59 10.13 2.50
N VAL A 453 17.58 9.82 1.69
CA VAL A 453 17.22 10.55 0.48
C VAL A 453 15.96 11.38 0.72
N PHE A 454 16.05 12.65 0.33
CA PHE A 454 14.94 13.61 0.38
C PHE A 454 14.64 14.14 -1.02
N SER A 455 13.49 13.75 -1.55
CA SER A 455 13.04 14.16 -2.87
C SER A 455 12.19 15.43 -2.73
N ILE A 456 12.87 16.58 -2.56
CA ILE A 456 12.28 17.91 -2.37
C ILE A 456 11.95 18.53 -3.73
N TRP A 457 10.91 18.01 -4.39
CA TRP A 457 10.64 18.35 -5.79
C TRP A 457 10.09 19.78 -5.94
N PRO A 458 10.48 20.48 -7.03
CA PRO A 458 9.83 21.71 -7.49
C PRO A 458 8.41 21.43 -8.00
N ASP A 459 7.61 22.48 -8.20
CA ASP A 459 6.44 22.38 -9.07
C ASP A 459 6.90 22.06 -10.51
N ASP A 460 6.24 21.10 -11.15
CA ASP A 460 6.66 20.45 -12.38
C ASP A 460 5.58 20.55 -13.47
N LEU A 461 5.42 21.77 -13.99
CA LEU A 461 4.44 22.10 -15.01
C LEU A 461 5.02 22.00 -16.42
N VAL A 462 4.18 21.63 -17.39
CA VAL A 462 4.55 21.66 -18.81
C VAL A 462 4.60 23.11 -19.27
N GLY A 463 5.76 23.54 -19.77
CA GLY A 463 5.96 24.88 -20.32
C GLY A 463 5.91 26.00 -19.28
N GLY A 464 6.23 25.73 -18.00
CA GLY A 464 6.05 26.74 -16.97
C GLY A 464 6.61 26.43 -15.58
N GLY A 465 6.38 27.37 -14.66
CA GLY A 465 6.71 27.25 -13.25
C GLY A 465 8.07 27.81 -12.84
N TRP A 466 9.02 27.97 -13.76
CA TRP A 466 10.33 28.59 -13.49
C TRP A 466 10.37 30.09 -13.83
N CYS A 467 11.49 30.76 -13.51
CA CYS A 467 11.62 32.21 -13.56
C CYS A 467 12.20 32.72 -14.89
N ASP A 468 11.55 33.75 -15.43
CA ASP A 468 11.91 34.42 -16.70
C ASP A 468 12.62 35.77 -16.48
N CYS A 469 13.09 36.07 -15.26
CA CYS A 469 13.70 37.37 -14.99
C CYS A 469 15.03 37.55 -15.74
N PRO A 470 15.51 38.79 -15.95
CA PRO A 470 16.75 39.04 -16.70
C PRO A 470 18.00 38.30 -16.19
N ARG A 471 18.04 37.95 -14.89
CA ARG A 471 19.15 37.15 -14.32
C ARG A 471 19.00 35.65 -14.52
N CYS A 472 17.78 35.15 -14.67
CA CYS A 472 17.50 33.76 -15.00
C CYS A 472 17.49 33.54 -16.53
N GLN A 473 17.43 34.63 -17.30
CA GLN A 473 17.45 34.61 -18.75
C GLN A 473 18.69 33.88 -19.28
N GLY A 474 18.45 32.73 -19.94
CA GLY A 474 19.48 31.86 -20.47
C GLY A 474 19.75 30.60 -19.65
N MET A 475 19.13 30.41 -18.48
CA MET A 475 19.09 29.12 -17.79
C MET A 475 17.86 28.33 -18.21
N THR A 476 18.03 27.06 -18.59
CA THR A 476 16.89 26.17 -18.81
C THR A 476 16.18 25.86 -17.48
N PRO A 477 14.94 25.33 -17.49
CA PRO A 477 14.31 24.78 -16.30
C PRO A 477 15.20 23.78 -15.55
N SER A 478 15.91 22.90 -16.28
CA SER A 478 16.88 21.96 -15.69
C SER A 478 18.05 22.65 -15.01
N ASP A 479 18.60 23.72 -15.61
CA ASP A 479 19.65 24.54 -14.99
C ASP A 479 19.15 25.22 -13.71
N GLN A 480 17.94 25.80 -13.75
CA GLN A 480 17.31 26.45 -12.61
C GLN A 480 17.04 25.48 -11.46
N SER A 481 16.44 24.32 -11.77
CA SER A 481 16.17 23.25 -10.81
C SER A 481 17.46 22.72 -10.18
N LEU A 482 18.46 22.36 -10.99
CA LEU A 482 19.72 21.83 -10.48
C LEU A 482 20.48 22.85 -9.62
N PHE A 483 20.44 24.14 -9.98
CA PHE A 483 21.02 25.20 -9.15
C PHE A 483 20.42 25.21 -7.74
N VAL A 484 19.09 25.09 -7.64
CA VAL A 484 18.40 25.03 -6.36
C VAL A 484 18.76 23.73 -5.61
N MET A 485 18.78 22.58 -6.30
CA MET A 485 19.18 21.29 -5.70
C MET A 485 20.61 21.30 -5.14
N ASN A 486 21.55 21.96 -5.81
CA ASN A 486 22.91 22.13 -5.30
C ASN A 486 22.95 22.92 -3.98
N ALA A 487 22.17 24.00 -3.88
CA ALA A 487 22.07 24.79 -2.64
C ALA A 487 21.45 23.97 -1.49
N LEU A 488 20.39 23.21 -1.78
CA LEU A 488 19.75 22.28 -0.85
C LEU A 488 20.75 21.23 -0.37
N ALA A 489 21.47 20.57 -1.29
CA ALA A 489 22.47 19.55 -0.97
C ALA A 489 23.55 20.07 -0.02
N CYS A 490 24.10 21.26 -0.30
CA CYS A 490 25.09 21.90 0.56
C CYS A 490 24.56 22.09 1.99
N SER A 491 23.32 22.60 2.13
CA SER A 491 22.69 22.87 3.41
C SER A 491 22.36 21.59 4.20
N ILE A 492 21.71 20.60 3.59
CA ILE A 492 21.31 19.37 4.30
C ILE A 492 22.53 18.55 4.75
N ARG A 493 23.64 18.62 4.00
CA ARG A 493 24.86 17.88 4.33
C ARG A 493 25.63 18.46 5.51
N GLN A 494 25.41 19.73 5.85
CA GLN A 494 25.89 20.31 7.10
C GLN A 494 25.17 19.72 8.32
N VAL A 495 23.91 19.29 8.15
CA VAL A 495 23.16 18.58 9.19
C VAL A 495 23.57 17.12 9.25
N ARG A 496 23.63 16.45 8.09
CA ARG A 496 23.99 15.05 7.99
C ARG A 496 24.76 14.74 6.71
N ALA A 497 26.01 14.31 6.86
CA ALA A 497 26.96 14.15 5.76
C ALA A 497 26.56 13.12 4.68
N ASN A 498 25.71 12.14 4.99
CA ASN A 498 25.21 11.18 4.00
C ASN A 498 23.83 11.56 3.42
N ALA A 499 23.19 12.66 3.86
CA ALA A 499 21.91 13.07 3.31
C ALA A 499 22.06 13.46 1.82
N LYS A 500 21.05 13.07 1.04
CA LYS A 500 20.98 13.33 -0.41
C LYS A 500 19.70 14.06 -0.76
N VAL A 501 19.76 14.92 -1.77
CA VAL A 501 18.60 15.53 -2.42
C VAL A 501 18.49 15.04 -3.85
N VAL A 502 17.26 15.01 -4.36
CA VAL A 502 16.96 14.49 -5.69
C VAL A 502 16.76 15.63 -6.69
N PHE A 503 17.49 15.59 -7.79
CA PHE A 503 17.14 16.29 -9.02
C PHE A 503 16.11 15.45 -9.79
N LEU A 504 14.86 15.92 -9.80
CA LEU A 504 13.78 15.31 -10.57
C LEU A 504 13.94 15.69 -12.04
N SER A 505 14.09 14.69 -12.90
CA SER A 505 14.07 14.82 -14.35
C SER A 505 12.69 14.39 -14.86
N TYR A 506 11.79 15.37 -14.97
CA TYR A 506 10.40 15.21 -15.37
C TYR A 506 9.89 16.46 -16.10
N GLN A 507 9.09 16.26 -17.15
CA GLN A 507 8.56 17.32 -18.03
C GLN A 507 9.65 18.33 -18.48
N ASP A 508 9.53 19.60 -18.05
CA ASP A 508 10.42 20.70 -18.44
C ASP A 508 11.88 20.50 -18.01
N THR A 509 12.13 19.58 -17.08
CA THR A 509 13.46 19.24 -16.56
C THR A 509 14.05 17.96 -17.16
N GLU A 510 13.39 17.32 -18.13
CA GLU A 510 13.87 16.08 -18.75
C GLU A 510 15.15 16.24 -19.57
N LEU A 511 15.38 17.43 -20.13
CA LEU A 511 16.62 17.72 -20.86
C LEU A 511 17.77 17.97 -19.87
N PRO A 512 19.00 17.54 -20.19
CA PRO A 512 20.13 17.74 -19.30
C PRO A 512 20.43 19.23 -19.03
N PRO A 513 20.79 19.60 -17.79
CA PRO A 513 21.34 20.92 -17.48
C PRO A 513 22.55 21.27 -18.36
N THR A 514 22.55 22.48 -18.92
CA THR A 514 23.57 22.92 -19.88
C THR A 514 24.66 23.79 -19.23
N ARG A 515 24.33 24.47 -18.13
CA ARG A 515 25.19 25.43 -17.44
C ARG A 515 25.55 25.01 -16.02
N VAL A 516 24.71 24.20 -15.38
CA VAL A 516 24.90 23.75 -14.00
C VAL A 516 25.38 22.30 -13.97
N ARG A 517 26.20 21.96 -12.98
CA ARG A 517 26.68 20.60 -12.71
C ARG A 517 26.29 20.17 -11.30
N PRO A 518 25.97 18.89 -11.07
CA PRO A 518 25.50 18.44 -9.76
C PRO A 518 26.61 18.52 -8.70
N GLU A 519 26.26 19.02 -7.51
CA GLU A 519 27.11 18.97 -6.33
C GLU A 519 27.07 17.58 -5.66
N PRO A 520 28.08 17.22 -4.84
CA PRO A 520 28.03 16.01 -4.03
C PRO A 520 26.76 15.94 -3.16
N GLY A 521 26.05 14.81 -3.25
CA GLY A 521 24.78 14.59 -2.55
C GLY A 521 23.54 15.00 -3.35
N VAL A 522 23.67 15.45 -4.59
CA VAL A 522 22.56 15.49 -5.55
C VAL A 522 22.54 14.18 -6.34
N THR A 523 21.39 13.50 -6.38
CA THR A 523 21.17 12.32 -7.24
C THR A 523 20.08 12.58 -8.29
N LEU A 524 20.13 11.86 -9.40
CA LEU A 524 19.13 11.91 -10.47
C LEU A 524 17.95 10.98 -10.14
N LEU A 525 16.73 11.50 -10.24
CA LEU A 525 15.51 10.71 -10.36
C LEU A 525 14.90 10.92 -11.74
N TRP A 526 14.93 9.87 -12.55
CA TRP A 526 14.40 9.86 -13.91
C TRP A 526 12.95 9.39 -13.90
N ALA A 527 11.99 10.24 -14.27
CA ALA A 527 10.56 9.93 -14.25
C ALA A 527 9.94 9.98 -15.65
N PRO A 528 10.03 8.92 -16.48
CA PRO A 528 9.61 8.96 -17.87
C PRO A 528 8.11 8.64 -18.04
N ARG A 529 7.23 9.44 -17.44
CA ARG A 529 5.79 9.14 -17.42
C ARG A 529 5.17 9.04 -18.81
N GLU A 530 5.54 9.95 -19.71
CA GLU A 530 4.99 10.00 -21.06
C GLU A 530 5.77 9.12 -22.05
N ARG A 531 6.59 8.15 -21.63
CA ARG A 531 7.18 7.18 -22.56
C ARG A 531 6.14 6.17 -23.09
N CYS A 532 6.55 5.32 -24.02
CA CYS A 532 5.74 4.17 -24.44
C CYS A 532 5.92 3.00 -23.46
N TYR A 533 4.81 2.49 -22.90
CA TYR A 533 4.80 1.29 -22.05
C TYR A 533 4.36 0.01 -22.77
N VAL A 534 3.94 0.13 -24.04
CA VAL A 534 3.73 -1.03 -24.94
C VAL A 534 5.05 -1.68 -25.32
N HIS A 535 6.10 -0.88 -25.49
CA HIS A 535 7.44 -1.34 -25.81
C HIS A 535 8.36 -1.08 -24.63
N SER A 536 9.25 -2.00 -24.33
CA SER A 536 10.35 -1.76 -23.39
C SER A 536 11.34 -0.73 -23.94
N LEU A 537 12.15 -0.16 -23.05
CA LEU A 537 13.24 0.75 -23.36
C LEU A 537 14.37 0.04 -24.09
N ASP A 538 14.52 -1.28 -24.01
CA ASP A 538 15.47 -2.03 -24.84
C ASP A 538 14.96 -2.35 -26.26
N ASP A 539 13.74 -1.95 -26.63
CA ASP A 539 13.25 -2.09 -28.01
C ASP A 539 13.72 -0.92 -28.90
N ASP A 540 14.61 -1.21 -29.85
CA ASP A 540 15.14 -0.22 -30.79
C ASP A 540 14.17 0.25 -31.86
N ARG A 541 13.03 -0.41 -32.00
CA ARG A 541 12.01 -0.08 -33.01
C ARG A 541 11.07 1.02 -32.54
N CYS A 542 10.96 1.29 -31.24
CA CYS A 542 10.05 2.29 -30.69
C CYS A 542 10.62 3.72 -30.83
N PRO A 543 10.05 4.59 -31.70
CA PRO A 543 10.57 5.95 -31.90
C PRO A 543 10.39 6.84 -30.66
N ARG A 544 9.26 6.67 -29.95
CA ARG A 544 8.97 7.42 -28.72
C ARG A 544 10.00 7.11 -27.64
N ASN A 545 10.25 5.83 -27.36
CA ASN A 545 11.24 5.45 -26.35
C ASN A 545 12.67 5.82 -26.77
N ARG A 546 12.99 5.88 -28.07
CA ARG A 546 14.28 6.39 -28.53
C ARG A 546 14.55 7.82 -28.05
N GLU A 547 13.53 8.66 -28.00
CA GLU A 547 13.68 10.02 -27.47
C GLU A 547 13.93 10.03 -25.96
N TYR A 548 13.15 9.25 -25.20
CA TYR A 548 13.36 9.11 -23.75
C TYR A 548 14.73 8.51 -23.41
N ARG A 549 15.21 7.54 -24.20
CA ARG A 549 16.57 7.00 -24.07
C ARG A 549 17.62 8.09 -24.22
N ARG A 550 17.54 8.91 -25.26
CA ARG A 550 18.47 10.02 -25.49
C ARG A 550 18.49 11.02 -24.33
N ARG A 551 17.32 11.34 -23.76
CA ARG A 551 17.21 12.25 -22.61
C ARG A 551 17.89 11.67 -21.38
N LEU A 552 17.58 10.42 -21.02
CA LEU A 552 18.22 9.74 -19.91
C LEU A 552 19.73 9.61 -20.09
N GLU A 553 20.18 9.11 -21.25
CA GLU A 553 21.62 8.98 -21.55
C GLU A 553 22.34 10.32 -21.45
N GLY A 554 21.70 11.42 -21.87
CA GLY A 554 22.21 12.77 -21.70
C GLY A 554 22.32 13.18 -20.22
N GLN A 555 21.32 12.85 -19.39
CA GLN A 555 21.39 13.12 -17.94
C GLN A 555 22.53 12.33 -17.30
N LEU A 556 22.71 11.06 -17.67
CA LEU A 556 23.76 10.19 -17.14
C LEU A 556 25.18 10.58 -17.59
N GLN A 557 25.35 11.55 -18.48
CA GLN A 557 26.65 12.19 -18.73
C GLN A 557 27.04 13.16 -17.60
N LEU A 558 26.08 13.59 -16.77
CA LEU A 558 26.28 14.57 -15.70
C LEU A 558 26.16 13.95 -14.31
N PHE A 559 25.32 12.93 -14.15
CA PHE A 559 25.07 12.24 -12.88
C PHE A 559 25.73 10.86 -12.86
N ASP A 560 26.15 10.41 -11.67
CA ASP A 560 26.67 9.05 -11.49
C ASP A 560 25.55 8.02 -11.72
N PRO A 561 25.67 7.15 -12.74
CA PRO A 561 24.65 6.14 -13.00
C PRO A 561 24.42 5.21 -11.82
N ALA A 562 25.43 4.91 -11.00
CA ALA A 562 25.28 3.99 -9.87
C ALA A 562 24.36 4.53 -8.76
N GLU A 563 24.20 5.86 -8.69
CA GLU A 563 23.35 6.56 -7.72
C GLU A 563 22.02 7.01 -8.34
N ALA A 564 21.92 7.04 -9.67
CA ALA A 564 20.71 7.44 -10.38
C ALA A 564 19.57 6.42 -10.23
N GLU A 565 18.36 6.97 -10.16
CA GLU A 565 17.12 6.24 -9.90
C GLU A 565 16.13 6.35 -11.06
N ALA A 566 15.50 5.23 -11.40
CA ALA A 566 14.37 5.19 -12.32
C ALA A 566 13.05 5.18 -11.53
N PHE A 567 12.21 6.19 -11.78
CA PHE A 567 10.88 6.37 -11.21
C PHE A 567 9.81 5.93 -12.22
N GLU A 568 9.43 4.66 -12.14
CA GLU A 568 8.66 4.00 -13.21
C GLU A 568 7.16 3.90 -12.94
N TYR A 569 6.34 3.95 -13.98
CA TYR A 569 4.89 4.06 -13.83
C TYR A 569 4.18 2.72 -14.04
N TYR A 570 4.78 1.60 -13.61
CA TYR A 570 4.18 0.27 -13.76
C TYR A 570 2.91 0.07 -12.92
N LEU A 571 2.75 0.87 -11.86
CA LEU A 571 1.68 0.78 -10.86
C LEU A 571 0.83 2.07 -10.83
N ASP A 572 0.87 2.90 -11.88
CA ASP A 572 0.13 4.17 -11.91
C ASP A 572 -1.28 3.99 -12.51
N GLN A 573 -2.32 3.98 -11.67
CA GLN A 573 -3.71 3.98 -12.16
C GLN A 573 -4.11 5.25 -12.90
N ILE A 574 -3.51 6.40 -12.60
CA ILE A 574 -3.81 7.68 -13.27
C ILE A 574 -3.31 7.61 -14.72
N LEU A 575 -2.04 7.22 -14.93
CA LEU A 575 -1.47 7.06 -16.28
C LEU A 575 -2.28 6.09 -17.12
N TYR A 576 -2.65 4.93 -16.56
CA TYR A 576 -3.41 3.93 -17.28
C TYR A 576 -4.92 4.15 -17.26
N GLN A 577 -5.39 5.27 -16.70
CA GLN A 577 -6.81 5.60 -16.60
C GLN A 577 -7.65 4.43 -16.09
N ASP A 578 -7.16 3.74 -15.05
CA ASP A 578 -7.78 2.58 -14.37
C ASP A 578 -7.86 1.26 -15.20
N LEU A 579 -7.04 1.09 -16.25
CA LEU A 579 -6.96 -0.18 -17.01
C LEU A 579 -6.18 -1.31 -16.29
N VAL A 580 -5.33 -0.96 -15.32
CA VAL A 580 -4.45 -1.87 -14.55
C VAL A 580 -3.74 -2.91 -15.46
N PRO A 581 -2.84 -2.49 -16.37
CA PRO A 581 -2.20 -3.40 -17.31
C PRO A 581 -1.26 -4.38 -16.61
N THR A 582 -1.04 -5.54 -17.22
CA THR A 582 0.03 -6.48 -16.83
C THR A 582 1.18 -6.35 -17.82
N LEU A 583 2.37 -5.99 -17.36
CA LEU A 583 3.49 -5.51 -18.19
C LEU A 583 4.78 -6.34 -18.03
N PRO A 584 4.75 -7.68 -18.10
CA PRO A 584 5.92 -8.52 -17.81
C PRO A 584 7.09 -8.23 -18.75
N ARG A 585 6.83 -8.10 -20.05
CA ARG A 585 7.87 -7.86 -21.07
C ARG A 585 8.50 -6.48 -20.95
N THR A 586 7.66 -5.46 -20.71
CA THR A 586 8.10 -4.08 -20.53
C THR A 586 9.01 -3.95 -19.30
N ILE A 587 8.56 -4.43 -18.12
CA ILE A 587 9.34 -4.35 -16.87
C ILE A 587 10.69 -5.07 -17.03
N ALA A 588 10.71 -6.27 -17.61
CA ALA A 588 11.96 -7.02 -17.80
C ALA A 588 12.92 -6.32 -18.77
N GLY A 589 12.42 -5.76 -19.87
CA GLY A 589 13.25 -5.02 -20.84
C GLY A 589 13.78 -3.70 -20.30
N ASP A 590 12.98 -2.99 -19.52
CA ASP A 590 13.35 -1.73 -18.90
C ASP A 590 14.46 -1.94 -17.86
N LEU A 591 14.32 -2.93 -16.98
CA LEU A 591 15.35 -3.27 -15.99
C LEU A 591 16.68 -3.65 -16.66
N ARG A 592 16.66 -4.46 -17.72
CA ARG A 592 17.87 -4.76 -18.50
C ARG A 592 18.47 -3.50 -19.13
N TYR A 593 17.63 -2.59 -19.63
CA TYR A 593 18.09 -1.34 -20.22
C TYR A 593 18.80 -0.46 -19.18
N TYR A 594 18.15 -0.20 -18.04
CA TYR A 594 18.71 0.60 -16.96
C TYR A 594 20.01 0.01 -16.39
N ARG A 595 20.09 -1.32 -16.22
CA ARG A 595 21.33 -1.95 -15.76
C ARG A 595 22.48 -1.76 -16.76
N ARG A 596 22.23 -1.82 -18.08
CA ARG A 596 23.27 -1.56 -19.09
C ARG A 596 23.83 -0.14 -18.99
N LEU A 597 23.01 0.82 -18.55
CA LEU A 597 23.43 2.19 -18.28
C LEU A 597 24.18 2.35 -16.95
N GLY A 598 24.26 1.30 -16.12
CA GLY A 598 24.93 1.33 -14.82
C GLY A 598 24.01 1.64 -13.63
N MET A 599 22.71 1.87 -13.86
CA MET A 599 21.75 2.18 -12.81
C MET A 599 21.54 1.04 -11.82
N LYS A 600 21.28 1.40 -10.55
CA LYS A 600 21.16 0.47 -9.41
C LYS A 600 19.96 0.70 -8.51
N VAL A 601 19.13 1.70 -8.81
CA VAL A 601 17.94 2.06 -8.05
C VAL A 601 16.74 2.13 -9.00
N ILE A 602 15.65 1.47 -8.63
CA ILE A 602 14.37 1.57 -9.32
C ILE A 602 13.23 1.52 -8.31
N GLU A 603 12.34 2.50 -8.41
CA GLU A 603 11.19 2.64 -7.54
C GLU A 603 9.97 2.98 -8.39
N PRO A 604 9.05 2.03 -8.62
CA PRO A 604 7.84 2.35 -9.32
C PRO A 604 6.94 3.24 -8.48
N LEU A 605 6.40 4.28 -9.13
CA LEU A 605 5.30 5.06 -8.62
C LEU A 605 4.06 4.16 -8.51
N MET A 606 3.45 4.14 -7.32
CA MET A 606 2.19 3.46 -7.06
C MET A 606 1.15 4.50 -6.66
N VAL A 607 0.12 4.65 -7.51
CA VAL A 607 -0.98 5.59 -7.32
C VAL A 607 -2.30 4.87 -7.58
N SER A 608 -3.31 5.16 -6.75
CA SER A 608 -4.62 4.54 -6.80
C SER A 608 -5.72 5.59 -6.69
N LEU A 609 -6.52 5.75 -7.75
CA LEU A 609 -7.74 6.56 -7.70
C LEU A 609 -8.89 5.82 -7.02
N VAL A 610 -8.91 4.50 -7.17
CA VAL A 610 -9.88 3.58 -6.58
C VAL A 610 -9.17 2.34 -6.04
N PRO A 611 -9.71 1.64 -5.03
CA PRO A 611 -9.11 0.40 -4.54
C PRO A 611 -8.89 -0.62 -5.67
N TYR A 612 -7.70 -1.19 -5.76
CA TYR A 612 -7.38 -2.21 -6.76
C TYR A 612 -8.30 -3.42 -6.62
N ARG A 613 -9.03 -3.74 -7.70
CA ARG A 613 -9.88 -4.94 -7.77
C ARG A 613 -9.13 -6.17 -8.26
N SER A 614 -8.12 -5.98 -9.10
CA SER A 614 -7.21 -7.06 -9.49
C SER A 614 -5.97 -7.07 -8.61
N LEU A 615 -5.32 -8.22 -8.55
CA LEU A 615 -3.99 -8.36 -8.02
C LEU A 615 -3.01 -7.42 -8.75
N LEU A 616 -2.14 -6.78 -7.97
CA LEU A 616 -1.04 -5.96 -8.47
C LEU A 616 0.09 -6.82 -9.05
N ALA A 617 -0.20 -7.54 -10.14
CA ALA A 617 0.76 -8.45 -10.78
C ALA A 617 2.09 -7.75 -11.15
N ASN A 618 2.03 -6.48 -11.58
CA ASN A 618 3.22 -5.69 -11.87
C ASN A 618 4.08 -5.44 -10.62
N MET A 619 3.50 -5.32 -9.42
CA MET A 619 4.27 -5.11 -8.19
C MET A 619 5.06 -6.37 -7.85
N TYR A 620 4.40 -7.52 -7.94
CA TYR A 620 5.04 -8.82 -7.77
C TYR A 620 6.16 -9.01 -8.81
N LEU A 621 5.86 -8.84 -10.11
CA LEU A 621 6.85 -8.99 -11.18
C LEU A 621 8.04 -8.04 -11.03
N ASN A 622 7.78 -6.76 -10.76
CA ASN A 622 8.82 -5.77 -10.51
C ASN A 622 9.74 -6.20 -9.35
N ALA A 623 9.19 -6.62 -8.21
CA ALA A 623 10.01 -7.06 -7.09
C ALA A 623 10.85 -8.31 -7.42
N ARG A 624 10.28 -9.29 -8.12
CA ARG A 624 10.99 -10.51 -8.53
C ARG A 624 12.09 -10.22 -9.55
N LEU A 625 11.86 -9.29 -10.48
CA LEU A 625 12.84 -8.90 -11.50
C LEU A 625 13.93 -7.96 -10.96
N GLN A 626 13.63 -7.16 -9.94
CA GLN A 626 14.67 -6.43 -9.20
C GLN A 626 15.60 -7.36 -8.40
N TRP A 627 15.09 -8.53 -7.98
CA TRP A 627 15.93 -9.58 -7.39
C TRP A 627 16.75 -10.32 -8.46
N ASN A 628 16.10 -10.79 -9.53
CA ASN A 628 16.73 -11.48 -10.65
C ASN A 628 16.12 -11.01 -11.98
N GLU A 629 16.84 -10.17 -12.70
CA GLU A 629 16.34 -9.56 -13.95
C GLU A 629 16.18 -10.57 -15.10
N ASN A 630 16.84 -11.72 -14.99
CA ASN A 630 16.80 -12.80 -15.97
C ASN A 630 15.74 -13.84 -15.63
N ALA A 631 14.91 -13.60 -14.60
CA ALA A 631 13.82 -14.48 -14.27
C ALA A 631 12.81 -14.57 -15.43
N ASP A 632 12.36 -15.78 -15.74
CA ASP A 632 11.30 -16.02 -16.70
C ASP A 632 9.97 -15.50 -16.14
N THR A 633 9.46 -14.42 -16.75
CA THR A 633 8.22 -13.78 -16.31
C THR A 633 7.00 -14.67 -16.46
N ASP A 634 6.96 -15.55 -17.47
CA ASP A 634 5.86 -16.51 -17.61
C ASP A 634 5.94 -17.59 -16.52
N ALA A 635 7.15 -18.01 -16.15
CA ALA A 635 7.34 -18.94 -15.03
C ALA A 635 6.92 -18.31 -13.70
N LEU A 636 7.26 -17.03 -13.47
CA LEU A 636 6.83 -16.28 -12.29
C LEU A 636 5.31 -16.18 -12.21
N LEU A 637 4.63 -15.87 -13.32
CA LEU A 637 3.17 -15.79 -13.37
C LEU A 637 2.51 -17.16 -13.16
N ARG A 638 3.05 -18.23 -13.76
CA ARG A 638 2.55 -19.61 -13.54
C ARG A 638 2.69 -20.02 -12.08
N ASP A 639 3.83 -19.74 -11.45
CA ASP A 639 4.07 -20.05 -10.05
C ASP A 639 3.13 -19.27 -9.12
N LEU A 640 2.99 -17.97 -9.34
CA LEU A 640 2.04 -17.11 -8.63
C LEU A 640 0.62 -17.67 -8.76
N CYS A 641 0.18 -17.98 -9.98
CA CYS A 641 -1.17 -18.45 -10.24
C CYS A 641 -1.46 -19.83 -9.63
N ALA A 642 -0.49 -20.74 -9.69
CA ALA A 642 -0.60 -22.07 -9.10
C ALA A 642 -0.86 -22.01 -7.59
N HIS A 643 -0.21 -21.08 -6.87
CA HIS A 643 -0.33 -20.97 -5.43
C HIS A 643 -1.48 -20.04 -5.00
N TYR A 644 -1.66 -18.90 -5.66
CA TYR A 644 -2.63 -17.89 -5.24
C TYR A 644 -4.05 -18.21 -5.70
N PHE A 645 -4.21 -18.76 -6.91
CA PHE A 645 -5.50 -19.14 -7.48
C PHE A 645 -5.74 -20.66 -7.49
N GLY A 646 -4.72 -21.47 -7.18
CA GLY A 646 -4.82 -22.93 -7.22
C GLY A 646 -4.78 -23.53 -8.63
N ASP A 647 -4.49 -22.73 -9.66
CA ASP A 647 -4.45 -23.19 -11.05
C ASP A 647 -3.40 -22.38 -11.84
N ALA A 648 -2.34 -23.04 -12.28
CA ALA A 648 -1.27 -22.42 -13.06
C ALA A 648 -1.74 -21.89 -14.43
N ALA A 649 -2.82 -22.44 -14.98
CA ALA A 649 -3.37 -22.01 -16.27
C ALA A 649 -3.95 -20.59 -16.21
N VAL A 650 -4.19 -20.04 -15.01
CA VAL A 650 -4.58 -18.62 -14.85
C VAL A 650 -3.48 -17.67 -15.33
N ALA A 651 -2.24 -18.11 -15.51
CA ALA A 651 -1.21 -17.31 -16.18
C ALA A 651 -1.61 -16.91 -17.62
N GLU A 652 -2.39 -17.75 -18.34
CA GLU A 652 -2.92 -17.43 -19.66
C GLU A 652 -3.86 -16.21 -19.64
N TYR A 653 -4.56 -15.97 -18.52
CA TYR A 653 -5.40 -14.78 -18.36
C TYR A 653 -4.56 -13.50 -18.42
N TYR A 654 -3.41 -13.47 -17.76
CA TYR A 654 -2.52 -12.30 -17.79
C TYR A 654 -1.91 -12.08 -19.19
N GLN A 655 -1.63 -13.16 -19.93
CA GLN A 655 -1.15 -13.08 -21.31
C GLN A 655 -2.22 -12.50 -22.25
N HIS A 656 -3.46 -12.99 -22.17
CA HIS A 656 -4.59 -12.44 -22.92
C HIS A 656 -4.90 -10.99 -22.52
N ARG A 657 -4.78 -10.65 -21.23
CA ARG A 657 -4.97 -9.28 -20.74
C ARG A 657 -3.92 -8.32 -21.29
N GLU A 658 -2.64 -8.71 -21.29
CA GLU A 658 -1.55 -7.93 -21.90
C GLU A 658 -1.81 -7.71 -23.40
N ALA A 659 -2.16 -8.78 -24.13
CA ALA A 659 -2.46 -8.72 -25.55
C ALA A 659 -3.69 -7.83 -25.86
N ALA A 660 -4.75 -7.91 -25.05
CA ALA A 660 -5.94 -7.10 -25.20
C ALA A 660 -5.66 -5.61 -24.97
N LEU A 661 -4.82 -5.27 -23.99
CA LEU A 661 -4.51 -3.90 -23.61
C LEU A 661 -3.42 -3.25 -24.48
N GLU A 662 -2.57 -4.02 -25.14
CA GLU A 662 -1.52 -3.51 -26.03
C GLU A 662 -2.03 -2.45 -27.03
N PRO A 663 -3.03 -2.74 -27.89
CA PRO A 663 -3.52 -1.74 -28.85
C PRO A 663 -4.29 -0.61 -28.18
N VAL A 664 -4.91 -0.83 -27.00
CA VAL A 664 -5.58 0.24 -26.24
C VAL A 664 -4.54 1.26 -25.77
N LEU A 665 -3.43 0.78 -25.21
CA LEU A 665 -2.31 1.62 -24.78
C LEU A 665 -1.62 2.29 -25.97
N ALA A 666 -1.39 1.57 -27.07
CA ALA A 666 -0.79 2.14 -28.29
C ALA A 666 -1.58 3.36 -28.79
N ARG A 667 -2.92 3.26 -28.82
CA ARG A 667 -3.81 4.38 -29.18
C ARG A 667 -3.60 5.61 -28.29
N CYS A 668 -3.37 5.43 -26.99
CA CYS A 668 -3.11 6.53 -26.06
C CYS A 668 -1.78 7.26 -26.36
N TYR A 669 -0.79 6.56 -26.90
CA TYR A 669 0.52 7.15 -27.21
C TYR A 669 0.63 7.74 -28.62
N GLU A 670 -0.19 7.30 -29.57
CA GLU A 670 0.05 7.59 -30.99
C GLU A 670 -0.76 8.77 -31.55
N GLY A 671 -1.71 9.34 -30.79
CA GLY A 671 -2.46 10.54 -31.18
C GLY A 671 -3.20 10.42 -32.52
N THR A 672 -3.77 11.53 -33.02
CA THR A 672 -4.59 11.57 -34.26
C THR A 672 -3.78 11.71 -35.55
N THR A 673 -2.45 11.73 -35.50
CA THR A 673 -1.55 12.02 -36.63
C THR A 673 -0.97 10.78 -37.29
N MET A 674 -1.56 9.61 -37.04
CA MET A 674 -1.09 8.33 -37.55
C MET A 674 -1.34 8.17 -39.07
N PRO A 675 -0.37 7.63 -39.85
CA PRO A 675 -0.59 7.26 -41.24
C PRO A 675 -1.80 6.33 -41.41
N PRO A 676 -2.61 6.46 -42.48
CA PRO A 676 -3.84 5.68 -42.66
C PRO A 676 -3.65 4.15 -42.57
N ARG A 677 -2.51 3.63 -43.02
CA ARG A 677 -2.19 2.20 -42.95
C ARG A 677 -1.98 1.72 -41.52
N GLU A 678 -1.30 2.52 -40.71
CA GLU A 678 -1.07 2.22 -39.29
C GLU A 678 -2.38 2.37 -38.51
N ALA A 679 -3.20 3.38 -38.82
CA ALA A 679 -4.51 3.56 -38.20
C ALA A 679 -5.44 2.37 -38.47
N ALA A 680 -5.46 1.85 -39.70
CA ALA A 680 -6.20 0.65 -40.05
C ALA A 680 -5.67 -0.61 -39.35
N ARG A 681 -4.35 -0.72 -39.14
CA ARG A 681 -3.75 -1.83 -38.38
C ARG A 681 -4.12 -1.76 -36.90
N LEU A 682 -4.05 -0.57 -36.30
CA LEU A 682 -4.47 -0.34 -34.92
C LEU A 682 -5.96 -0.65 -34.74
N ALA A 683 -6.82 -0.21 -35.66
CA ALA A 683 -8.25 -0.52 -35.61
C ALA A 683 -8.55 -2.03 -35.61
N ARG A 684 -7.88 -2.81 -36.48
CA ARG A 684 -8.02 -4.28 -36.50
C ARG A 684 -7.57 -4.91 -35.19
N ARG A 685 -6.44 -4.47 -34.62
CA ARG A 685 -5.97 -5.00 -33.32
C ARG A 685 -6.92 -4.64 -32.18
N LEU A 686 -7.50 -3.45 -32.19
CA LEU A 686 -8.54 -3.07 -31.21
C LEU A 686 -9.76 -3.99 -31.34
N GLU A 687 -10.21 -4.29 -32.57
CA GLU A 687 -11.29 -5.25 -32.80
C GLU A 687 -10.93 -6.65 -32.26
N GLU A 688 -9.70 -7.13 -32.51
CA GLU A 688 -9.18 -8.39 -31.95
C GLU A 688 -9.15 -8.38 -30.42
N SER A 689 -8.85 -7.27 -29.76
CA SER A 689 -8.91 -7.15 -28.29
C SER A 689 -10.29 -7.51 -27.75
N PHE A 690 -11.36 -6.96 -28.34
CA PHE A 690 -12.73 -7.14 -27.84
C PHE A 690 -13.40 -8.43 -28.33
N THR A 691 -13.04 -8.91 -29.52
CA THR A 691 -13.65 -10.11 -30.11
C THR A 691 -12.95 -11.41 -29.73
N ARG A 692 -11.67 -11.34 -29.33
CA ARG A 692 -10.85 -12.53 -29.06
C ARG A 692 -10.14 -12.48 -27.71
N GLU A 693 -9.30 -11.49 -27.46
CA GLU A 693 -8.39 -11.52 -26.31
C GLU A 693 -9.12 -11.32 -24.97
N PHE A 694 -10.00 -10.32 -24.83
CA PHE A 694 -10.82 -10.16 -23.63
C PHE A 694 -11.77 -11.35 -23.36
N PRO A 695 -12.51 -11.88 -24.35
CA PRO A 695 -13.29 -13.11 -24.16
C PRO A 695 -12.45 -14.33 -23.75
N ALA A 696 -11.24 -14.48 -24.31
CA ALA A 696 -10.33 -15.55 -23.93
C ALA A 696 -9.87 -15.41 -22.48
N ALA A 697 -9.47 -14.20 -22.06
CA ALA A 697 -9.11 -13.86 -20.69
C ALA A 697 -10.24 -14.20 -19.70
N LEU A 698 -11.48 -13.81 -20.02
CA LEU A 698 -12.66 -14.12 -19.21
C LEU A 698 -12.93 -15.64 -19.16
N GLY A 699 -12.78 -16.33 -20.28
CA GLY A 699 -12.93 -17.78 -20.37
C GLY A 699 -11.96 -18.54 -19.48
N VAL A 700 -10.70 -18.10 -19.38
CA VAL A 700 -9.70 -18.67 -18.46
C VAL A 700 -10.17 -18.55 -17.01
N LEU A 701 -10.56 -17.34 -16.58
CA LEU A 701 -11.04 -17.09 -15.21
C LEU A 701 -12.28 -17.91 -14.86
N MET A 702 -13.25 -18.01 -15.78
CA MET A 702 -14.46 -18.81 -15.58
C MET A 702 -14.15 -20.30 -15.43
N ARG A 703 -13.26 -20.85 -16.29
CA ARG A 703 -12.84 -22.25 -16.19
C ARG A 703 -12.12 -22.55 -14.88
N ALA A 704 -11.18 -21.68 -14.48
CA ALA A 704 -10.47 -21.83 -13.21
C ALA A 704 -11.45 -21.77 -12.02
N ARG A 705 -12.42 -20.83 -12.04
CA ARG A 705 -13.42 -20.69 -10.97
C ARG A 705 -14.30 -21.92 -10.83
N MET A 706 -14.68 -22.56 -11.94
CA MET A 706 -15.47 -23.82 -11.92
C MET A 706 -14.68 -24.99 -11.32
N LYS A 707 -13.36 -25.04 -11.52
CA LYS A 707 -12.48 -26.09 -10.98
C LYS A 707 -12.09 -25.85 -9.52
N ALA A 708 -12.03 -24.61 -9.07
CA ALA A 708 -11.56 -24.25 -7.75
C ALA A 708 -12.42 -24.90 -6.65
N ALA A 709 -11.80 -25.74 -5.81
CA ALA A 709 -12.44 -26.35 -4.65
C ALA A 709 -12.38 -25.43 -3.41
N ASP A 710 -11.25 -24.74 -3.23
CA ASP A 710 -11.02 -23.84 -2.10
C ASP A 710 -11.87 -22.55 -2.23
N PRO A 711 -12.67 -22.20 -1.21
CA PRO A 711 -13.42 -20.94 -1.17
C PRO A 711 -12.55 -19.69 -1.35
N ALA A 712 -11.31 -19.67 -0.87
CA ALA A 712 -10.39 -18.55 -1.03
C ALA A 712 -9.98 -18.37 -2.50
N HIS A 713 -9.66 -19.47 -3.19
CA HIS A 713 -9.36 -19.43 -4.63
C HIS A 713 -10.56 -18.93 -5.43
N ARG A 714 -11.78 -19.40 -5.12
CA ARG A 714 -13.01 -18.91 -5.77
C ARG A 714 -13.21 -17.40 -5.59
N ARG A 715 -12.98 -16.88 -4.37
CA ARG A 715 -13.10 -15.44 -4.10
C ARG A 715 -12.07 -14.64 -4.90
N ARG A 716 -10.81 -15.05 -4.91
CA ARG A 716 -9.72 -14.38 -5.66
C ARG A 716 -9.99 -14.37 -7.17
N LEU A 717 -10.43 -15.50 -7.73
CA LEU A 717 -10.80 -15.60 -9.15
C LEU A 717 -12.00 -14.71 -9.50
N GLU A 718 -12.97 -14.59 -8.60
CA GLU A 718 -14.11 -13.68 -8.80
C GLU A 718 -13.69 -12.21 -8.73
N GLN A 719 -12.74 -11.88 -7.86
CA GLN A 719 -12.14 -10.55 -7.78
C GLN A 719 -11.44 -10.17 -9.09
N GLU A 720 -10.63 -11.08 -9.65
CA GLU A 720 -9.99 -10.88 -10.96
C GLU A 720 -11.02 -10.74 -12.09
N ARG A 721 -12.11 -11.53 -12.05
CA ARG A 721 -13.19 -11.41 -13.02
C ARG A 721 -13.84 -10.04 -12.98
N ALA A 722 -14.12 -9.52 -11.78
CA ALA A 722 -14.68 -8.18 -11.62
C ALA A 722 -13.71 -7.09 -12.10
N GLY A 723 -12.42 -7.22 -11.80
CA GLY A 723 -11.38 -6.32 -12.29
C GLY A 723 -11.24 -6.33 -13.81
N LEU A 724 -11.31 -7.52 -14.45
CA LEU A 724 -11.29 -7.64 -15.90
C LEU A 724 -12.50 -6.97 -16.56
N LEU A 725 -13.71 -7.15 -16.02
CA LEU A 725 -14.91 -6.52 -16.56
C LEU A 725 -14.85 -4.98 -16.49
N GLN A 726 -14.33 -4.43 -15.40
CA GLN A 726 -14.07 -2.99 -15.29
C GLN A 726 -13.04 -2.53 -16.32
N THR A 727 -11.95 -3.30 -16.49
CA THR A 727 -10.92 -3.03 -17.50
C THR A 727 -11.50 -3.03 -18.90
N MET A 728 -12.37 -4.00 -19.24
CA MET A 728 -13.05 -4.08 -20.53
C MET A 728 -13.93 -2.86 -20.79
N ALA A 729 -14.78 -2.48 -19.82
CA ALA A 729 -15.65 -1.32 -19.94
C ALA A 729 -14.84 -0.02 -20.14
N ARG A 730 -13.72 0.12 -19.42
CA ARG A 730 -12.84 1.27 -19.56
C ARG A 730 -12.10 1.27 -20.89
N ALA A 731 -11.61 0.13 -21.34
CA ALA A 731 -10.94 -0.03 -22.63
C ALA A 731 -11.90 0.31 -23.79
N GLU A 732 -13.15 -0.12 -23.71
CA GLU A 732 -14.18 0.20 -24.70
C GLU A 732 -14.44 1.71 -24.76
N ALA A 733 -14.58 2.35 -23.61
CA ALA A 733 -14.74 3.81 -23.55
C ALA A 733 -13.55 4.55 -24.19
N LEU A 734 -12.32 4.07 -23.98
CA LEU A 734 -11.12 4.66 -24.58
C LEU A 734 -10.98 4.38 -26.09
N ALA A 735 -11.38 3.18 -26.53
CA ALA A 735 -11.35 2.79 -27.93
C ALA A 735 -12.39 3.54 -28.76
N THR A 736 -13.54 3.85 -28.17
CA THR A 736 -14.67 4.54 -28.82
C THR A 736 -14.65 6.06 -28.66
N ALA A 737 -13.92 6.57 -27.65
CA ALA A 737 -13.75 8.01 -27.48
C ALA A 737 -13.21 8.65 -28.77
N ARG A 738 -13.87 9.72 -29.22
CA ARG A 738 -13.27 10.65 -30.18
C ARG A 738 -12.00 11.16 -29.53
N LEU A 739 -10.85 10.82 -30.11
CA LEU A 739 -9.59 11.38 -29.65
C LEU A 739 -9.77 12.90 -29.65
N PRO A 740 -9.54 13.58 -28.52
CA PRO A 740 -9.45 15.03 -28.56
C PRO A 740 -8.42 15.39 -29.65
N ALA A 741 -8.72 16.41 -30.44
CA ALA A 741 -7.69 17.02 -31.30
C ALA A 741 -6.45 17.22 -30.42
N PRO A 742 -5.23 16.95 -30.94
CA PRO A 742 -4.05 17.04 -30.12
C PRO A 742 -4.08 18.42 -29.49
N THR A 743 -4.05 18.48 -28.16
CA THR A 743 -3.83 19.73 -27.43
C THR A 743 -2.37 20.13 -27.63
N HIS A 744 -1.95 20.24 -28.89
CA HIS A 744 -0.94 21.17 -29.34
C HIS A 744 -1.64 22.50 -29.58
N ARG A 745 -2.01 23.16 -28.48
CA ARG A 745 -1.89 24.60 -28.44
C ARG A 745 -0.94 24.90 -27.27
N PRO A 746 0.27 25.42 -27.55
CA PRO A 746 1.04 26.04 -26.50
C PRO A 746 0.25 27.25 -26.05
N ASN A 747 -0.28 27.20 -24.84
CA ASN A 747 -0.68 28.36 -24.06
C ASN A 747 0.00 28.22 -22.71
#